data_AF-A0AAE6KUA8-F1
#
_entry.id   AF-A0AAE6KUA8-F1
#
_cell.length_a   1.000
_cell.length_b   1.000
_cell.length_c   1.000
_cell.angle_alpha   90.00
_cell.angle_beta   90.00
_cell.angle_gamma   90.00
#
_symmetry.space_group_name_H-M   'P 1'
#
loop_
_entity.id
_entity.type
_entity.pdbx_description
1 polymer ?
#
loop_
_entity_poly.entity_id
_entity_poly.type
_entity_poly.pdbx_seq_one_letter_code
_entity_poly.pdbx_strand_id
1 'polypeptide(L)'
;MVQSHTNEFRTLGAEALPLTGTTMVKFRQLFGNIPVYGSLVTIELDEKNELLTINASRGEPSGLNPVAKQSPAQALKVVESEAGYTDGSLKAVPTLQYYFDAKNNQWHLAYTVENVPSQKSKDPRAPALFDYVVDAHTGAMVAVLPRTQGMEFTDPYEPRRRPWPASFRVTDIGCSEAAVDELGKEREFRCKLEQDRIVLVDEDYNIHTHDARFRDIQLDSRTFPGDYVTLPPRPWSAAGISAHANATEVARFLREVLKRNSLDNQGGRITSSINCCYRSEGKGQEWRNAAWIRSQMAYGQRMQDDKLISYATALDVVAHEIIHGLTEHTARLWYKGESGALNESYSDIFGIIVSNFREHDVRKWDWQMGEELEGTGLPIRDLSSPKRCKQPEHMEQYEERSSDFGGVHFNSGIHNRAAYLLLTAADASGRPLLKPKEVAALFYITLTQHLSPTSRFSDSRRGMEVAARTLFRNDPALEEKLKAVARAFDTVGIPSTEIQGTIDAAETERASPALSTEAQEITIVSVAPKLHIPYSADFLGDGFQVPLPKLTGRTLDESFSRGQVVGYVHFSLTLHERRRTALYTACNIDAAHMVRLGRQGLPWMLDPRIPAKVQLGPAYYAGNEWDRGHLVRRQDPIWGPVSEARRANEATFYFTNAAPQHANFNQDEWLVLEDWVLERAADFSYRLCVFTGPVLSDDDPPLRDAQIPAGFWKVVVLRDATAGGADLSVVAFFMKQTEMLHDKLGKKLLQLKRYQVTLQAIEAWTGLDFGALKDADELAWAPAALRAAVPAESYRRLTGPQDLVFSGDRRRAAGRRILPLKFTGTPQEMDGWMH
;
A
#
# COMPACT_ATOMS: atom_id res chain seq x y z
N MET A 1 -3.30 14.81 -38.54
CA MET A 1 -2.71 13.52 -38.15
C MET A 1 -3.15 13.24 -36.72
N VAL A 2 -3.97 12.21 -36.53
CA VAL A 2 -4.35 11.74 -35.19
C VAL A 2 -3.10 11.09 -34.60
N GLN A 3 -2.52 11.66 -33.55
CA GLN A 3 -1.47 10.99 -32.80
C GLN A 3 -2.10 9.72 -32.21
N SER A 4 -1.66 8.53 -32.65
CA SER A 4 -2.05 7.28 -31.99
C SER A 4 -1.40 7.27 -30.62
N HIS A 5 -2.16 7.56 -29.58
CA HIS A 5 -1.70 7.39 -28.21
C HIS A 5 -1.52 5.89 -27.95
N THR A 6 -0.32 5.49 -27.54
CA THR A 6 0.03 4.11 -27.21
C THR A 6 -0.55 3.71 -25.86
N ASN A 7 -1.09 2.49 -25.77
CA ASN A 7 -1.43 1.87 -24.50
C ASN A 7 -0.14 1.46 -23.79
N GLU A 8 0.01 1.90 -22.56
CA GLU A 8 1.15 1.56 -21.69
C GLU A 8 0.63 0.95 -20.39
N PHE A 9 1.45 0.15 -19.72
CA PHE A 9 1.08 -0.49 -18.45
C PHE A 9 2.15 -0.22 -17.41
N ARG A 10 1.75 0.36 -16.27
CA ARG A 10 2.64 0.62 -15.13
C ARG A 10 2.36 -0.37 -14.02
N THR A 11 3.41 -1.02 -13.53
CA THR A 11 3.32 -1.96 -12.40
C THR A 11 2.80 -1.23 -11.16
N LEU A 12 1.76 -1.79 -10.54
CA LEU A 12 1.23 -1.40 -9.23
C LEU A 12 1.94 -2.14 -8.09
N GLY A 13 2.48 -3.31 -8.38
CA GLY A 13 3.27 -4.11 -7.45
C GLY A 13 3.22 -5.59 -7.79
N ALA A 14 4.02 -6.38 -7.06
CA ALA A 14 3.96 -7.83 -7.07
C ALA A 14 3.76 -8.37 -5.66
N GLU A 15 2.88 -9.36 -5.50
CA GLU A 15 2.62 -10.01 -4.22
C GLU A 15 2.64 -11.53 -4.36
N ALA A 16 3.21 -12.21 -3.36
CA ALA A 16 3.11 -13.66 -3.28
C ALA A 16 1.69 -14.04 -2.87
N LEU A 17 1.14 -15.09 -3.46
CA LEU A 17 -0.15 -15.67 -3.11
C LEU A 17 0.06 -17.05 -2.46
N PRO A 18 0.15 -17.14 -1.13
CA PRO A 18 0.39 -18.41 -0.44
C PRO A 18 -0.68 -19.48 -0.69
N LEU A 19 -1.92 -19.07 -1.00
CA LEU A 19 -3.04 -19.98 -1.23
C LEU A 19 -2.88 -20.79 -2.52
N THR A 20 -2.20 -20.24 -3.51
CA THR A 20 -1.93 -20.87 -4.80
C THR A 20 -0.45 -21.24 -4.95
N GLY A 21 0.44 -20.66 -4.13
CA GLY A 21 1.88 -20.83 -4.27
C GLY A 21 2.49 -20.03 -5.43
N THR A 22 1.80 -18.98 -5.89
CA THR A 22 2.15 -18.20 -7.08
C THR A 22 2.56 -16.77 -6.72
N THR A 23 2.93 -15.98 -7.73
CA THR A 23 3.13 -14.54 -7.62
C THR A 23 2.14 -13.80 -8.51
N MET A 24 1.41 -12.85 -7.94
CA MET A 24 0.54 -11.93 -8.68
C MET A 24 1.28 -10.64 -8.98
N VAL A 25 1.28 -10.22 -10.25
CA VAL A 25 1.80 -8.92 -10.69
C VAL A 25 0.64 -8.08 -11.19
N LYS A 26 0.47 -6.89 -10.62
CA LYS A 26 -0.62 -5.98 -10.94
C LYS A 26 -0.11 -4.80 -11.75
N PHE A 27 -0.88 -4.36 -12.73
CA PHE A 27 -0.59 -3.21 -13.57
C PHE A 27 -1.81 -2.30 -13.68
N ARG A 28 -1.56 -1.01 -13.83
CA ARG A 28 -2.54 0.00 -14.23
C ARG A 28 -2.29 0.38 -15.68
N GLN A 29 -3.37 0.57 -16.43
CA GLN A 29 -3.30 1.07 -17.80
C GLN A 29 -3.02 2.58 -17.81
N LEU A 30 -2.16 2.99 -18.72
CA LEU A 30 -1.90 4.39 -19.08
C LEU A 30 -2.23 4.56 -20.56
N PHE A 31 -2.80 5.71 -20.90
CA PHE A 31 -3.04 6.12 -22.27
C PHE A 31 -2.32 7.44 -22.51
N GLY A 32 -1.22 7.42 -23.25
CA GLY A 32 -0.36 8.59 -23.42
C GLY A 32 0.13 9.17 -22.08
N ASN A 33 0.69 8.31 -21.20
CA ASN A 33 1.16 8.64 -19.83
C ASN A 33 0.09 9.06 -18.79
N ILE A 34 -1.19 9.10 -19.15
CA ILE A 34 -2.27 9.43 -18.22
C ILE A 34 -2.95 8.13 -17.75
N PRO A 35 -3.06 7.87 -16.44
CA PRO A 35 -3.68 6.65 -15.92
C PRO A 35 -5.16 6.54 -16.30
N VAL A 36 -5.64 5.32 -16.53
CA VAL A 36 -7.07 5.02 -16.66
C VAL A 36 -7.62 4.59 -15.30
N TYR A 37 -8.56 5.35 -14.75
CA TYR A 37 -9.18 5.08 -13.46
C TYR A 37 -9.90 3.71 -13.48
N GLY A 38 -9.74 2.92 -12.43
CA GLY A 38 -10.37 1.60 -12.30
C GLY A 38 -9.73 0.50 -13.16
N SER A 39 -8.79 0.83 -14.06
CA SER A 39 -8.08 -0.18 -14.84
C SER A 39 -7.20 -1.06 -13.95
N LEU A 40 -7.24 -2.35 -14.23
CA LEU A 40 -6.45 -3.36 -13.52
C LEU A 40 -6.12 -4.48 -14.48
N VAL A 41 -4.83 -4.74 -14.69
CA VAL A 41 -4.34 -5.95 -15.33
C VAL A 41 -3.58 -6.76 -14.29
N THR A 42 -3.93 -8.03 -14.16
CA THR A 42 -3.31 -8.95 -13.22
C THR A 42 -2.74 -10.13 -13.96
N ILE A 43 -1.48 -10.43 -13.67
CA ILE A 43 -0.72 -11.54 -14.24
C ILE A 43 -0.33 -12.46 -13.09
N GLU A 44 -0.76 -13.71 -13.13
CA GLU A 44 -0.36 -14.72 -12.14
C GLU A 44 0.72 -15.62 -12.71
N LEU A 45 1.81 -15.78 -11.96
CA LEU A 45 3.00 -16.51 -12.35
C LEU A 45 3.26 -17.66 -11.36
N ASP A 46 3.64 -18.83 -11.87
CA ASP A 46 4.01 -19.97 -11.03
C ASP A 46 5.40 -19.79 -10.35
N GLU A 47 5.86 -20.80 -9.60
CA GLU A 47 7.17 -20.76 -8.94
C GLU A 47 8.38 -20.66 -9.90
N LYS A 48 8.20 -20.92 -11.20
CA LYS A 48 9.23 -20.79 -12.24
C LYS A 48 9.12 -19.46 -13.00
N ASN A 49 8.15 -18.62 -12.65
CA ASN A 49 7.75 -17.41 -13.37
C ASN A 49 7.14 -17.69 -14.75
N GLU A 50 6.54 -18.87 -14.94
CA GLU A 50 5.74 -19.18 -16.11
C GLU A 50 4.33 -18.57 -15.94
N LEU A 51 3.78 -18.04 -17.03
CA LEU A 51 2.47 -17.42 -17.04
C LEU A 51 1.38 -18.47 -16.80
N LEU A 52 0.59 -18.30 -15.74
CA LEU A 52 -0.58 -19.13 -15.48
C LEU A 52 -1.85 -18.48 -16.03
N THR A 53 -2.09 -17.22 -15.64
CA THR A 53 -3.31 -16.50 -16.03
C THR A 53 -3.04 -15.02 -16.23
N ILE A 54 -3.86 -14.42 -17.09
CA ILE A 54 -3.99 -12.98 -17.24
C ILE A 54 -5.46 -12.61 -17.07
N ASN A 55 -5.72 -11.52 -16.36
CA ASN A 55 -7.02 -10.89 -16.31
C ASN A 55 -6.82 -9.40 -16.55
N ALA A 56 -7.64 -8.80 -17.40
CA ALA A 56 -7.49 -7.42 -17.82
C ALA A 56 -8.83 -6.70 -17.79
N SER A 57 -8.89 -5.62 -17.02
CA SER A 57 -9.96 -4.62 -17.04
C SER A 57 -9.36 -3.33 -17.58
N ARG A 58 -9.65 -3.02 -18.84
CA ARG A 58 -9.05 -1.92 -19.60
C ARG A 58 -10.11 -0.93 -20.07
N GLY A 59 -9.69 0.31 -20.30
CA GLY A 59 -10.49 1.35 -20.93
C GLY A 59 -9.89 1.82 -22.26
N GLU A 60 -10.73 2.39 -23.11
CA GLU A 60 -10.31 2.96 -24.40
C GLU A 60 -10.74 4.43 -24.50
N PRO A 61 -10.03 5.35 -23.81
CA PRO A 61 -10.32 6.78 -23.89
C PRO A 61 -10.01 7.30 -25.30
N SER A 62 -11.05 7.45 -26.12
CA SER A 62 -10.95 7.93 -27.50
C SER A 62 -11.58 9.31 -27.66
N GLY A 63 -11.07 10.11 -28.60
CA GLY A 63 -11.65 11.40 -28.96
C GLY A 63 -11.48 12.53 -27.93
N LEU A 64 -10.67 12.33 -26.88
CA LEU A 64 -10.41 13.33 -25.85
C LEU A 64 -9.09 14.08 -26.09
N ASN A 65 -9.09 15.37 -25.76
CA ASN A 65 -7.85 16.13 -25.62
C ASN A 65 -7.15 15.70 -24.31
N PRO A 66 -5.88 15.26 -24.33
CA PRO A 66 -5.15 14.87 -23.13
C PRO A 66 -4.66 16.06 -22.28
N VAL A 67 -4.89 17.30 -22.73
CA VAL A 67 -4.41 18.52 -22.05
C VAL A 67 -5.52 19.15 -21.21
N ALA A 68 -5.35 19.10 -19.89
CA ALA A 68 -6.23 19.76 -18.93
C ALA A 68 -6.28 21.29 -19.17
N LYS A 69 -7.48 21.87 -19.13
CA LYS A 69 -7.71 23.33 -19.18
C LYS A 69 -7.89 23.92 -17.78
N GLN A 70 -8.33 23.11 -16.83
CA GLN A 70 -8.40 23.44 -15.41
C GLN A 70 -7.09 23.03 -14.73
N SER A 71 -6.69 23.78 -13.72
CA SER A 71 -5.59 23.40 -12.82
C SER A 71 -6.07 22.45 -11.72
N PRO A 72 -5.17 21.65 -11.11
CA PRO A 72 -5.50 20.85 -9.93
C PRO A 72 -6.11 21.69 -8.80
N ALA A 73 -5.60 22.91 -8.57
CA ALA A 73 -6.11 23.82 -7.55
C ALA A 73 -7.56 24.28 -7.81
N GLN A 74 -7.95 24.44 -9.08
CA GLN A 74 -9.33 24.74 -9.44
C GLN A 74 -10.24 23.54 -9.21
N ALA A 75 -9.80 22.33 -9.56
CA ALA A 75 -10.54 21.11 -9.27
C ALA A 75 -10.72 20.89 -7.76
N LEU A 76 -9.66 21.11 -6.95
CA LEU A 76 -9.73 20.99 -5.50
C LEU A 76 -10.76 21.94 -4.89
N LYS A 77 -10.87 23.19 -5.39
CA LYS A 77 -11.90 24.13 -4.93
C LYS A 77 -13.32 23.65 -5.22
N VAL A 78 -13.54 23.00 -6.37
CA VAL A 78 -14.84 22.38 -6.67
C VAL A 78 -15.13 21.26 -5.67
N VAL A 79 -14.13 20.44 -5.37
CA VAL A 79 -14.25 19.36 -4.37
C VAL A 79 -14.49 19.91 -2.96
N GLU A 80 -13.80 20.97 -2.53
CA GLU A 80 -14.03 21.61 -1.23
C GLU A 80 -15.48 22.07 -1.09
N SER A 81 -15.98 22.78 -2.11
CA SER A 81 -17.37 23.21 -2.15
C SER A 81 -18.35 22.04 -2.16
N GLU A 82 -18.04 20.96 -2.89
CA GLU A 82 -18.91 19.80 -2.97
C GLU A 82 -18.88 18.95 -1.69
N ALA A 83 -17.73 18.87 -1.03
CA ALA A 83 -17.56 18.14 0.23
C ALA A 83 -17.98 18.98 1.45
N GLY A 84 -18.17 20.29 1.32
CA GLY A 84 -18.64 21.18 2.41
C GLY A 84 -17.54 21.84 3.24
N TYR A 85 -16.30 21.88 2.73
CA TYR A 85 -15.20 22.64 3.31
C TYR A 85 -15.33 24.12 2.94
N THR A 86 -15.14 25.02 3.92
CA THR A 86 -15.33 26.48 3.73
C THR A 86 -14.07 27.31 3.99
N ASP A 87 -13.03 26.71 4.53
CA ASP A 87 -11.78 27.35 4.97
C ASP A 87 -10.55 26.91 4.17
N GLY A 88 -10.73 26.10 3.13
CA GLY A 88 -9.63 25.54 2.34
C GLY A 88 -8.78 24.53 3.11
N SER A 89 -9.31 23.91 4.17
CA SER A 89 -8.57 22.96 5.01
C SER A 89 -8.38 21.58 4.37
N LEU A 90 -8.99 21.30 3.21
CA LEU A 90 -8.87 20.01 2.54
C LEU A 90 -7.46 19.85 1.94
N LYS A 91 -6.59 19.15 2.66
CA LYS A 91 -5.25 18.79 2.20
C LYS A 91 -5.28 17.51 1.38
N ALA A 92 -5.78 17.59 0.15
CA ALA A 92 -5.78 16.49 -0.80
C ALA A 92 -5.12 16.88 -2.13
N VAL A 93 -4.47 15.92 -2.79
CA VAL A 93 -3.77 16.14 -4.06
C VAL A 93 -4.62 15.57 -5.21
N PRO A 94 -5.19 16.41 -6.09
CA PRO A 94 -5.92 15.92 -7.25
C PRO A 94 -4.98 15.22 -8.23
N THR A 95 -5.39 14.04 -8.69
CA THR A 95 -4.63 13.22 -9.65
C THR A 95 -5.32 13.27 -11.01
N LEU A 96 -4.56 13.56 -12.08
CA LEU A 96 -5.11 13.60 -13.43
C LEU A 96 -5.20 12.19 -14.01
N GLN A 97 -6.38 11.81 -14.51
CA GLN A 97 -6.64 10.48 -15.05
C GLN A 97 -7.82 10.46 -16.03
N TYR A 98 -7.89 9.43 -16.86
CA TYR A 98 -9.08 9.15 -17.66
C TYR A 98 -10.12 8.44 -16.82
N TYR A 99 -11.33 8.98 -16.81
CA TYR A 99 -12.47 8.44 -16.09
C TYR A 99 -13.60 8.13 -17.07
N PHE A 100 -14.20 6.94 -16.95
CA PHE A 100 -15.36 6.57 -17.74
C PHE A 100 -16.64 6.83 -16.95
N ASP A 101 -17.42 7.81 -17.37
CA ASP A 101 -18.75 8.06 -16.85
C ASP A 101 -19.74 7.06 -17.47
N ALA A 102 -19.98 5.97 -16.74
CA ALA A 102 -20.88 4.91 -17.16
C ALA A 102 -22.33 5.39 -17.34
N LYS A 103 -22.75 6.48 -16.65
CA LYS A 103 -24.12 6.99 -16.75
C LYS A 103 -24.37 7.66 -18.10
N ASN A 104 -23.39 8.42 -18.58
CA ASN A 104 -23.47 9.14 -19.85
C ASN A 104 -22.74 8.41 -20.99
N ASN A 105 -22.16 7.24 -20.72
CA ASN A 105 -21.38 6.44 -21.67
C ASN A 105 -20.26 7.26 -22.33
N GLN A 106 -19.53 8.03 -21.52
CA GLN A 106 -18.56 9.01 -22.01
C GLN A 106 -17.26 8.96 -21.21
N TRP A 107 -16.14 9.12 -21.92
CA TRP A 107 -14.84 9.33 -21.30
C TRP A 107 -14.63 10.81 -20.93
N HIS A 108 -13.99 11.03 -19.80
CA HIS A 108 -13.52 12.33 -19.34
C HIS A 108 -12.02 12.27 -19.06
N LEU A 109 -11.30 13.34 -19.41
CA LEU A 109 -10.05 13.66 -18.74
C LEU A 109 -10.44 14.37 -17.45
N ALA A 110 -10.10 13.82 -16.29
CA ALA A 110 -10.60 14.29 -15.00
C ALA A 110 -9.51 14.33 -13.94
N TYR A 111 -9.67 15.24 -12.99
CA TYR A 111 -8.98 15.20 -11.72
C TYR A 111 -9.79 14.37 -10.74
N THR A 112 -9.18 13.34 -10.15
CA THR A 112 -9.76 12.61 -9.03
C THR A 112 -9.10 13.02 -7.72
N VAL A 113 -9.92 13.31 -6.72
CA VAL A 113 -9.50 13.56 -5.34
C VAL A 113 -10.05 12.43 -4.48
N GLU A 114 -9.18 11.54 -4.04
CA GLU A 114 -9.58 10.32 -3.34
C GLU A 114 -9.66 10.50 -1.82
N ASN A 115 -10.46 9.66 -1.17
CA ASN A 115 -10.59 9.58 0.29
C ASN A 115 -10.96 10.93 0.95
N VAL A 116 -11.86 11.69 0.34
CA VAL A 116 -12.29 12.99 0.87
C VAL A 116 -13.48 12.80 1.81
N PRO A 117 -13.36 13.16 3.10
CA PRO A 117 -14.47 13.12 4.04
C PRO A 117 -15.54 14.15 3.63
N SER A 118 -16.82 13.80 3.68
CA SER A 118 -17.88 14.79 3.45
C SER A 118 -18.24 15.51 4.75
N GLN A 119 -18.21 16.84 4.73
CA GLN A 119 -18.75 17.73 5.77
C GLN A 119 -20.25 18.03 5.56
N LYS A 120 -20.84 17.62 4.42
CA LYS A 120 -22.24 17.92 4.08
C LYS A 120 -23.24 16.93 4.67
N SER A 121 -22.91 15.65 4.73
CA SER A 121 -23.92 14.64 5.08
C SER A 121 -24.13 14.52 6.58
N LYS A 122 -25.40 14.57 6.98
CA LYS A 122 -25.89 14.21 8.31
C LYS A 122 -26.56 12.84 8.33
N ASP A 123 -26.59 12.12 7.20
CA ASP A 123 -27.19 10.77 7.08
C ASP A 123 -26.13 9.69 7.41
N PRO A 124 -26.33 8.88 8.47
CA PRO A 124 -25.46 7.76 8.90
C PRO A 124 -25.29 6.63 7.91
N ARG A 125 -26.27 6.41 7.03
CA ARG A 125 -26.13 5.43 5.95
C ARG A 125 -25.25 6.00 4.84
N ALA A 126 -25.00 7.31 4.83
CA ALA A 126 -24.18 7.95 3.84
C ALA A 126 -22.69 7.58 3.97
N PRO A 127 -22.05 7.22 2.86
CA PRO A 127 -20.66 6.83 2.82
C PRO A 127 -19.70 7.87 3.32
N ALA A 128 -18.68 7.38 4.03
CA ALA A 128 -17.59 8.09 4.72
C ALA A 128 -16.82 9.17 3.98
N LEU A 129 -16.55 8.74 2.79
CA LEU A 129 -15.35 9.03 2.08
C LEU A 129 -15.81 8.89 0.66
N PHE A 130 -15.52 9.92 -0.09
CA PHE A 130 -15.86 9.96 -1.48
C PHE A 130 -14.57 10.18 -2.26
N ASP A 131 -14.48 9.50 -3.39
CA ASP A 131 -13.61 9.96 -4.46
C ASP A 131 -14.42 10.95 -5.30
N TYR A 132 -13.92 12.16 -5.44
CA TYR A 132 -14.55 13.20 -6.27
C TYR A 132 -13.85 13.26 -7.62
N VAL A 133 -14.62 13.24 -8.69
CA VAL A 133 -14.13 13.28 -10.07
C VAL A 133 -14.58 14.59 -10.71
N VAL A 134 -13.63 15.44 -11.08
CA VAL A 134 -13.87 16.76 -11.68
C VAL A 134 -13.30 16.79 -13.09
N ASP A 135 -14.12 17.13 -14.08
CA ASP A 135 -13.69 17.21 -15.48
C ASP A 135 -12.58 18.26 -15.64
N ALA A 136 -11.46 17.84 -16.20
CA ALA A 136 -10.25 18.65 -16.31
C ALA A 136 -10.32 19.70 -17.42
N HIS A 137 -11.35 19.67 -18.28
CA HIS A 137 -11.58 20.69 -19.31
C HIS A 137 -12.57 21.77 -18.86
N THR A 138 -13.65 21.35 -18.20
CA THR A 138 -14.81 22.20 -17.88
C THR A 138 -14.84 22.61 -16.41
N GLY A 139 -14.22 21.85 -15.51
CA GLY A 139 -14.32 22.03 -14.07
C GLY A 139 -15.63 21.52 -13.47
N ALA A 140 -16.45 20.82 -14.26
CA ALA A 140 -17.71 20.26 -13.79
C ALA A 140 -17.46 19.02 -12.92
N MET A 141 -18.28 18.84 -11.88
CA MET A 141 -18.33 17.59 -11.12
C MET A 141 -18.90 16.48 -12.01
N VAL A 142 -18.10 15.45 -12.29
CA VAL A 142 -18.49 14.28 -13.09
C VAL A 142 -19.10 13.22 -12.19
N ALA A 143 -18.43 12.90 -11.09
CA ALA A 143 -18.87 11.86 -10.17
C ALA A 143 -18.47 12.14 -8.72
N VAL A 144 -19.36 11.73 -7.82
CA VAL A 144 -19.12 11.66 -6.37
C VAL A 144 -19.27 10.20 -5.98
N LEU A 145 -18.14 9.55 -5.65
CA LEU A 145 -18.02 8.10 -5.61
C LEU A 145 -17.84 7.63 -4.18
N PRO A 146 -18.89 7.07 -3.55
CA PRO A 146 -18.79 6.62 -2.18
C PRO A 146 -17.86 5.41 -2.02
N ARG A 147 -17.17 5.31 -0.87
CA ARG A 147 -16.15 4.29 -0.60
C ARG A 147 -16.57 3.22 0.40
N THR A 148 -17.11 3.60 1.55
CA THR A 148 -17.46 2.72 2.67
C THR A 148 -18.70 3.23 3.37
N GLN A 149 -19.51 2.34 3.94
CA GLN A 149 -20.65 2.71 4.77
C GLN A 149 -20.16 3.30 6.10
N GLY A 150 -20.49 4.56 6.44
CA GLY A 150 -20.23 5.16 7.77
C GLY A 150 -18.89 5.91 7.96
N MET A 151 -18.97 7.23 8.21
CA MET A 151 -17.91 8.23 8.04
C MET A 151 -16.93 8.55 9.18
N GLU A 152 -15.67 8.74 8.79
CA GLU A 152 -14.72 9.85 9.12
C GLU A 152 -13.32 9.33 9.51
N PHE A 153 -12.27 9.72 8.79
CA PHE A 153 -10.88 9.43 9.19
C PHE A 153 -10.40 10.52 10.15
N THR A 154 -9.84 10.14 11.30
CA THR A 154 -8.94 11.01 12.06
C THR A 154 -7.52 10.83 11.53
N ASP A 155 -6.87 11.96 11.22
CA ASP A 155 -5.42 12.19 11.04
C ASP A 155 -4.51 11.03 11.54
N PRO A 156 -3.50 10.55 10.78
CA PRO A 156 -2.59 9.47 11.22
C PRO A 156 -1.66 9.88 12.38
N TYR A 157 -1.86 11.05 12.98
CA TYR A 157 -1.01 11.63 14.01
C TYR A 157 -1.61 11.44 15.42
N GLU A 158 -1.43 10.26 16.01
CA GLU A 158 -1.35 10.18 17.47
C GLU A 158 -0.05 10.88 17.91
N PRO A 159 -0.10 11.93 18.75
CA PRO A 159 1.12 12.48 19.32
C PRO A 159 1.75 11.44 20.23
N ARG A 160 2.97 11.03 19.85
CA ARG A 160 3.90 10.21 20.64
C ARG A 160 3.84 10.61 22.11
N ARG A 161 3.19 9.80 22.96
CA ARG A 161 3.52 9.81 24.39
C ARG A 161 4.95 9.28 24.51
N ARG A 162 5.80 10.05 25.18
CA ARG A 162 7.25 9.83 25.33
C ARG A 162 7.55 8.37 25.76
N PRO A 163 8.62 7.73 25.26
CA PRO A 163 9.10 6.50 25.84
C PRO A 163 9.57 6.78 27.27
N TRP A 164 8.98 6.10 28.25
CA TRP A 164 9.58 6.00 29.57
C TRP A 164 10.85 5.13 29.47
N PRO A 165 11.92 5.44 30.22
CA PRO A 165 13.22 4.82 30.03
C PRO A 165 13.20 3.33 30.38
N ALA A 166 13.93 2.56 29.56
CA ALA A 166 14.11 1.14 29.71
C ALA A 166 14.85 0.79 31.00
N SER A 167 14.11 0.32 32.00
CA SER A 167 14.64 -0.60 33.02
C SER A 167 13.50 -1.32 33.75
N PHE A 168 12.71 -2.14 33.07
CA PHE A 168 12.02 -3.28 33.70
C PHE A 168 11.89 -4.39 32.67
N ARG A 169 12.48 -5.56 32.96
CA ARG A 169 12.09 -6.81 32.30
C ARG A 169 10.65 -7.09 32.76
N VAL A 170 9.67 -6.78 31.93
CA VAL A 170 8.33 -7.32 32.07
C VAL A 170 8.28 -8.54 31.15
N THR A 171 8.11 -9.70 31.75
CA THR A 171 7.71 -10.92 31.05
C THR A 171 6.45 -10.65 30.25
N ASP A 172 6.39 -11.09 28.99
CA ASP A 172 5.14 -11.29 28.25
C ASP A 172 4.13 -11.99 29.16
N ILE A 173 3.08 -11.28 29.57
CA ILE A 173 1.89 -11.88 30.19
C ILE A 173 0.69 -11.25 29.49
N GLY A 174 0.45 -11.64 28.24
CA GLY A 174 -0.93 -11.63 27.76
C GLY A 174 -1.72 -12.55 28.69
N CYS A 175 -2.65 -11.99 29.47
CA CYS A 175 -3.53 -12.78 30.32
C CYS A 175 -4.54 -13.52 29.44
N SER A 176 -5.03 -14.66 29.93
CA SER A 176 -6.17 -15.35 29.34
C SER A 176 -7.26 -15.36 30.39
N GLU A 177 -8.46 -14.94 30.01
CA GLU A 177 -9.63 -14.92 30.87
C GLU A 177 -10.76 -15.72 30.21
N ALA A 178 -11.75 -16.08 31.02
CA ALA A 178 -12.98 -16.70 30.55
C ALA A 178 -14.17 -15.93 31.13
N ALA A 179 -15.15 -15.64 30.27
CA ALA A 179 -16.36 -14.95 30.67
C ALA A 179 -17.52 -15.30 29.73
N VAL A 180 -18.73 -15.07 30.22
CA VAL A 180 -19.96 -15.34 29.47
C VAL A 180 -20.24 -14.18 28.52
N ASP A 181 -20.47 -14.47 27.24
CA ASP A 181 -20.89 -13.52 26.23
C ASP A 181 -22.40 -13.22 26.31
N GLU A 182 -22.92 -12.35 25.44
CA GLU A 182 -24.33 -11.93 25.51
C GLU A 182 -25.34 -13.04 25.22
N LEU A 183 -24.93 -14.12 24.55
CA LEU A 183 -25.73 -15.32 24.28
C LEU A 183 -25.69 -16.34 25.42
N GLY A 184 -24.97 -16.03 26.51
CA GLY A 184 -24.83 -16.96 27.63
C GLY A 184 -23.75 -18.03 27.39
N LYS A 185 -22.93 -17.90 26.35
CA LYS A 185 -21.86 -18.85 26.05
C LYS A 185 -20.58 -18.43 26.75
N GLU A 186 -19.90 -19.38 27.39
CA GLU A 186 -18.57 -19.16 27.94
C GLU A 186 -17.55 -19.01 26.80
N ARG A 187 -16.78 -17.92 26.83
CA ARG A 187 -15.74 -17.60 25.85
C ARG A 187 -14.40 -17.46 26.56
N GLU A 188 -13.40 -18.15 26.03
CA GLU A 188 -12.00 -17.90 26.36
C GLU A 188 -11.43 -16.85 25.41
N PHE A 189 -10.70 -15.87 25.95
CA PHE A 189 -10.11 -14.79 25.18
C PHE A 189 -8.81 -14.28 25.80
N ARG A 190 -7.98 -13.67 24.95
CA ARG A 190 -6.74 -13.00 25.34
C ARG A 190 -7.03 -11.60 25.85
N CYS A 191 -6.25 -11.15 26.81
CA CYS A 191 -6.35 -9.82 27.39
C CYS A 191 -4.97 -9.29 27.73
N LYS A 192 -4.91 -8.00 28.05
CA LYS A 192 -3.68 -7.33 28.46
C LYS A 192 -3.84 -6.73 29.84
N LEU A 193 -2.86 -6.92 30.71
CA LEU A 193 -2.78 -6.18 31.97
C LEU A 193 -2.16 -4.79 31.69
N GLU A 194 -2.94 -3.73 31.90
CA GLU A 194 -2.46 -2.35 31.87
C GLU A 194 -2.64 -1.70 33.25
N GLN A 195 -1.52 -1.38 33.89
CA GLN A 195 -1.47 -0.82 35.24
C GLN A 195 -2.16 -1.74 36.27
N ASP A 196 -3.31 -1.33 36.80
CA ASP A 196 -4.13 -2.04 37.79
C ASP A 196 -5.42 -2.62 37.18
N ARG A 197 -5.55 -2.61 35.84
CA ARG A 197 -6.72 -3.11 35.12
C ARG A 197 -6.32 -4.12 34.05
N ILE A 198 -7.21 -5.06 33.80
CA ILE A 198 -7.16 -5.92 32.63
C ILE A 198 -7.99 -5.24 31.54
N VAL A 199 -7.46 -5.13 30.33
CA VAL A 199 -8.13 -4.54 29.18
C VAL A 199 -8.34 -5.58 28.08
N LEU A 200 -9.44 -5.45 27.32
CA LEU A 200 -9.72 -6.30 26.16
C LEU A 200 -8.84 -5.92 24.96
N VAL A 201 -7.58 -6.36 25.04
CA VAL A 201 -6.58 -6.28 23.99
C VAL A 201 -5.99 -7.66 23.78
N ASP A 202 -6.13 -8.19 22.57
CA ASP A 202 -5.48 -9.40 22.09
C ASP A 202 -4.22 -8.97 21.32
N GLU A 203 -3.04 -9.11 21.91
CA GLU A 203 -1.78 -8.73 21.27
C GLU A 203 -1.34 -9.73 20.18
N ASP A 204 -1.90 -10.94 20.17
CA ASP A 204 -1.55 -11.98 19.19
C ASP A 204 -2.16 -11.67 17.82
N TYR A 205 -3.40 -11.16 17.80
CA TYR A 205 -4.12 -10.75 16.58
C TYR A 205 -4.32 -9.23 16.46
N ASN A 206 -3.81 -8.44 17.41
CA ASN A 206 -3.95 -6.98 17.48
C ASN A 206 -5.41 -6.52 17.49
N ILE A 207 -6.24 -7.18 18.31
CA ILE A 207 -7.67 -6.86 18.48
C ILE A 207 -7.83 -5.94 19.68
N HIS A 208 -8.53 -4.82 19.49
CA HIS A 208 -8.78 -3.81 20.50
C HIS A 208 -10.27 -3.58 20.65
N THR A 209 -10.81 -3.73 21.87
CA THR A 209 -12.25 -3.56 22.12
C THR A 209 -12.52 -2.42 23.09
N HIS A 210 -13.36 -1.49 22.63
CA HIS A 210 -13.71 -0.24 23.28
C HIS A 210 -15.21 -0.18 23.57
N ASP A 211 -15.58 0.67 24.51
CA ASP A 211 -16.93 1.03 24.89
C ASP A 211 -17.18 2.51 24.61
N ALA A 212 -18.11 2.79 23.68
CA ALA A 212 -18.53 4.15 23.38
C ALA A 212 -19.36 4.78 24.50
N ARG A 213 -19.85 3.97 25.47
CA ARG A 213 -20.68 4.36 26.61
C ARG A 213 -21.96 5.08 26.20
N PHE A 214 -22.61 4.60 25.15
CA PHE A 214 -23.86 5.15 24.61
C PHE A 214 -23.74 6.62 24.17
N ARG A 215 -22.52 7.08 23.89
CA ARG A 215 -22.26 8.38 23.26
C ARG A 215 -22.67 8.35 21.80
N ASP A 216 -23.02 9.53 21.30
CA ASP A 216 -23.39 9.68 19.89
C ASP A 216 -22.11 9.69 19.06
N ILE A 217 -21.87 8.63 18.29
CA ILE A 217 -20.60 8.46 17.56
C ILE A 217 -20.44 9.45 16.39
N GLN A 218 -21.51 10.15 15.99
CA GLN A 218 -21.45 11.23 15.01
C GLN A 218 -21.04 12.55 15.66
N LEU A 219 -21.71 12.91 16.77
CA LEU A 219 -21.50 14.19 17.44
C LEU A 219 -20.22 14.22 18.28
N ASP A 220 -19.85 13.08 18.87
CA ASP A 220 -18.70 12.92 19.77
C ASP A 220 -17.51 12.25 19.05
N SER A 221 -17.34 12.56 17.77
CA SER A 221 -16.33 11.97 16.87
C SER A 221 -14.90 11.96 17.42
N ARG A 222 -14.52 13.01 18.18
CA ARG A 222 -13.20 13.14 18.83
C ARG A 222 -12.95 12.15 19.95
N THR A 223 -14.00 11.51 20.46
CA THR A 223 -13.93 10.57 21.59
C THR A 223 -14.17 9.13 21.18
N PHE A 224 -14.47 8.88 19.90
CA PHE A 224 -14.49 7.55 19.29
C PHE A 224 -13.04 7.10 19.02
N PRO A 225 -12.62 5.84 19.29
CA PRO A 225 -13.40 4.61 19.55
C PRO A 225 -14.10 4.52 20.92
N GLY A 226 -13.80 5.41 21.85
CA GLY A 226 -14.24 5.28 23.25
C GLY A 226 -13.14 4.71 24.15
N ASP A 227 -13.50 4.35 25.37
CA ASP A 227 -12.55 3.84 26.36
C ASP A 227 -12.40 2.32 26.20
N TYR A 228 -11.24 1.74 26.51
CA TYR A 228 -11.12 0.28 26.52
C TYR A 228 -12.15 -0.37 27.44
N VAL A 229 -12.64 -1.54 27.04
CA VAL A 229 -13.38 -2.42 27.95
C VAL A 229 -12.38 -2.98 28.97
N THR A 230 -12.67 -2.83 30.26
CA THR A 230 -11.73 -3.14 31.35
C THR A 230 -12.33 -3.95 32.49
N LEU A 231 -11.48 -4.63 33.26
CA LEU A 231 -11.75 -5.28 34.54
C LEU A 231 -10.75 -4.77 35.58
N PRO A 232 -11.16 -4.26 36.77
CA PRO A 232 -12.53 -3.96 37.19
C PRO A 232 -13.22 -2.85 36.37
N PRO A 233 -14.57 -2.72 36.43
CA PRO A 233 -15.48 -3.43 37.34
C PRO A 233 -15.80 -4.87 36.90
N ARG A 234 -16.06 -5.77 37.86
CA ARG A 234 -16.60 -7.12 37.60
C ARG A 234 -18.13 -7.08 37.54
N PRO A 235 -18.79 -7.96 36.76
CA PRO A 235 -18.22 -8.87 35.76
C PRO A 235 -17.76 -8.13 34.49
N TRP A 236 -17.11 -8.83 33.55
CA TRP A 236 -16.84 -8.31 32.21
C TRP A 236 -18.13 -7.85 31.52
N SER A 237 -18.02 -6.84 30.65
CA SER A 237 -19.12 -6.48 29.72
C SER A 237 -19.37 -7.64 28.76
N ALA A 238 -20.54 -8.27 28.84
CA ALA A 238 -20.91 -9.39 27.97
C ALA A 238 -20.84 -9.00 26.48
N ALA A 239 -21.29 -7.78 26.13
CA ALA A 239 -21.18 -7.24 24.77
C ALA A 239 -19.72 -7.06 24.35
N GLY A 240 -18.85 -6.68 25.29
CA GLY A 240 -17.42 -6.56 25.06
C GLY A 240 -16.78 -7.91 24.78
N ILE A 241 -17.20 -8.95 25.51
CA ILE A 241 -16.76 -10.33 25.25
C ILE A 241 -17.23 -10.83 23.89
N SER A 242 -18.50 -10.61 23.53
CA SER A 242 -19.02 -10.94 22.20
C SER A 242 -18.18 -10.31 21.09
N ALA A 243 -18.00 -8.99 21.14
CA ALA A 243 -17.23 -8.25 20.14
C ALA A 243 -15.79 -8.74 20.04
N HIS A 244 -15.11 -8.87 21.18
CA HIS A 244 -13.70 -9.25 21.22
C HIS A 244 -13.49 -10.67 20.72
N ALA A 245 -14.26 -11.64 21.22
CA ALA A 245 -14.11 -13.03 20.86
C ALA A 245 -14.51 -13.32 19.41
N ASN A 246 -15.55 -12.64 18.89
CA ASN A 246 -15.95 -12.77 17.49
C ASN A 246 -14.89 -12.13 16.57
N ALA A 247 -14.39 -10.93 16.87
CA ALA A 247 -13.34 -10.29 16.08
C ALA A 247 -12.04 -11.13 16.04
N THR A 248 -11.65 -11.76 17.16
CA THR A 248 -10.53 -12.70 17.20
C THR A 248 -10.78 -13.93 16.32
N GLU A 249 -11.99 -14.48 16.26
CA GLU A 249 -12.31 -15.61 15.37
C GLU A 249 -12.14 -15.22 13.89
N VAL A 250 -12.60 -14.03 13.50
CA VAL A 250 -12.44 -13.54 12.13
C VAL A 250 -10.96 -13.29 11.80
N ALA A 251 -10.22 -12.64 12.69
CA ALA A 251 -8.79 -12.39 12.50
C ALA A 251 -7.99 -13.71 12.42
N ARG A 252 -8.37 -14.71 13.21
CA ARG A 252 -7.84 -16.07 13.11
C ARG A 252 -8.13 -16.68 11.76
N PHE A 253 -9.37 -16.59 11.29
CA PHE A 253 -9.76 -17.08 9.97
C PHE A 253 -8.92 -16.44 8.85
N LEU A 254 -8.80 -15.11 8.85
CA LEU A 254 -7.94 -14.40 7.88
C LEU A 254 -6.50 -14.92 7.92
N ARG A 255 -5.90 -15.05 9.11
CA ARG A 255 -4.49 -15.44 9.26
C ARG A 255 -4.23 -16.91 8.93
N GLU A 256 -5.07 -17.80 9.42
CA GLU A 256 -4.81 -19.24 9.40
C GLU A 256 -5.40 -19.92 8.17
N VAL A 257 -6.57 -19.47 7.71
CA VAL A 257 -7.26 -20.03 6.54
C VAL A 257 -6.85 -19.30 5.28
N LEU A 258 -6.96 -17.97 5.25
CA LEU A 258 -6.69 -17.14 4.06
C LEU A 258 -5.23 -16.68 3.95
N LYS A 259 -4.40 -16.95 4.96
CA LYS A 259 -2.97 -16.57 5.02
C LYS A 259 -2.76 -15.05 4.95
N ARG A 260 -3.74 -14.27 5.41
CA ARG A 260 -3.67 -12.81 5.49
C ARG A 260 -3.53 -12.34 6.94
N ASN A 261 -2.50 -11.55 7.23
CA ASN A 261 -2.30 -11.02 8.58
C ASN A 261 -3.06 -9.71 8.79
N SER A 262 -4.26 -9.77 9.37
CA SER A 262 -5.17 -8.62 9.54
C SER A 262 -5.64 -8.00 8.21
N LEU A 263 -6.29 -6.84 8.27
CA LEU A 263 -6.89 -6.15 7.13
C LEU A 263 -5.86 -5.56 6.17
N ASP A 264 -4.70 -5.14 6.66
CA ASP A 264 -3.60 -4.54 5.88
C ASP A 264 -2.54 -5.54 5.41
N ASN A 265 -2.71 -6.82 5.76
CA ASN A 265 -1.72 -7.89 5.59
C ASN A 265 -0.39 -7.68 6.34
N GLN A 266 -0.37 -6.78 7.34
CA GLN A 266 0.80 -6.42 8.14
C GLN A 266 0.59 -6.63 9.64
N GLY A 267 -0.57 -7.13 10.06
CA GLY A 267 -0.93 -7.27 11.47
C GLY A 267 -1.41 -5.96 12.09
N GLY A 268 -1.93 -5.04 11.26
CA GLY A 268 -2.55 -3.81 11.71
C GLY A 268 -3.70 -4.06 12.70
N ARG A 269 -4.04 -3.02 13.45
CA ARG A 269 -5.05 -3.09 14.52
C ARG A 269 -6.45 -3.31 13.94
N ILE A 270 -7.21 -4.22 14.56
CA ILE A 270 -8.66 -4.35 14.35
C ILE A 270 -9.34 -3.81 15.60
N THR A 271 -10.14 -2.75 15.44
CA THR A 271 -10.78 -2.05 16.55
C THR A 271 -12.28 -2.29 16.53
N SER A 272 -12.86 -2.58 17.69
CA SER A 272 -14.29 -2.75 17.93
C SER A 272 -14.78 -1.73 18.95
N SER A 273 -15.91 -1.09 18.69
CA SER A 273 -16.59 -0.24 19.68
C SER A 273 -18.02 -0.73 19.92
N ILE A 274 -18.32 -1.10 21.16
CA ILE A 274 -19.68 -1.49 21.59
C ILE A 274 -20.43 -0.30 22.19
N ASN A 275 -21.73 -0.47 22.43
CA ASN A 275 -22.61 0.55 23.02
C ASN A 275 -22.60 1.85 22.21
N CYS A 276 -22.48 1.74 20.89
CA CYS A 276 -22.52 2.91 20.01
C CYS A 276 -23.96 3.41 19.91
N CYS A 277 -24.16 4.72 19.98
CA CYS A 277 -25.46 5.34 19.74
C CYS A 277 -25.37 6.27 18.54
N TYR A 278 -26.51 6.41 17.85
CA TYR A 278 -26.71 7.40 16.81
C TYR A 278 -28.06 8.06 17.03
N ARG A 279 -28.11 9.23 17.70
CA ARG A 279 -29.36 9.77 18.26
C ARG A 279 -30.37 10.21 17.20
N SER A 280 -29.94 10.44 15.95
CA SER A 280 -30.88 10.71 14.86
C SER A 280 -31.57 9.45 14.31
N GLU A 281 -31.09 8.25 14.64
CA GLU A 281 -31.66 6.96 14.20
C GLU A 281 -32.19 6.10 15.35
N GLY A 282 -31.68 6.36 16.54
CA GLY A 282 -31.91 5.60 17.74
C GLY A 282 -32.78 6.35 18.75
N LYS A 283 -33.49 5.59 19.59
CA LYS A 283 -34.16 6.14 20.77
C LYS A 283 -33.43 5.69 22.02
N GLY A 284 -33.09 6.65 22.88
CA GLY A 284 -32.40 6.37 24.14
C GLY A 284 -31.04 5.71 23.89
N GLN A 285 -30.91 4.46 24.34
CA GLN A 285 -29.69 3.65 24.21
C GLN A 285 -29.77 2.67 23.04
N GLU A 286 -30.79 2.68 22.18
CA GLU A 286 -30.83 1.79 21.02
C GLU A 286 -30.23 2.45 19.78
N TRP A 287 -29.41 1.71 19.05
CA TRP A 287 -29.06 1.98 17.66
C TRP A 287 -29.05 0.64 16.95
N ARG A 288 -30.04 0.41 16.08
CA ARG A 288 -30.32 -0.92 15.52
C ARG A 288 -29.47 -1.20 14.27
N ASN A 289 -28.15 -1.06 14.42
CA ASN A 289 -27.22 -1.26 13.32
C ASN A 289 -25.81 -1.65 13.81
N ALA A 290 -25.01 -2.19 12.90
CA ALA A 290 -23.56 -2.27 12.98
C ALA A 290 -22.97 -1.63 11.72
N ALA A 291 -21.73 -1.16 11.79
CA ALA A 291 -21.05 -0.59 10.64
C ALA A 291 -19.52 -0.59 10.80
N TRP A 292 -18.81 -0.70 9.68
CA TRP A 292 -17.39 -0.37 9.55
C TRP A 292 -17.20 1.15 9.40
N ILE A 293 -16.93 1.85 10.50
CA ILE A 293 -16.80 3.31 10.53
C ILE A 293 -15.37 3.69 10.88
N ARG A 294 -14.76 4.66 10.19
CA ARG A 294 -13.46 5.27 10.58
C ARG A 294 -12.29 4.28 10.74
N SER A 295 -12.28 3.21 9.95
CA SER A 295 -11.35 2.08 10.06
C SER A 295 -11.56 1.15 11.28
N GLN A 296 -12.78 1.05 11.79
CA GLN A 296 -13.11 0.17 12.91
C GLN A 296 -14.56 -0.31 12.86
N MET A 297 -14.89 -1.39 13.58
CA MET A 297 -16.28 -1.79 13.75
C MET A 297 -16.96 -0.97 14.85
N ALA A 298 -18.19 -0.54 14.58
CA ALA A 298 -19.08 0.13 15.51
C ALA A 298 -20.34 -0.72 15.66
N TYR A 299 -20.68 -1.08 16.89
CA TYR A 299 -21.84 -1.91 17.20
C TYR A 299 -22.83 -1.12 18.02
N GLY A 300 -24.02 -0.95 17.45
CA GLY A 300 -25.21 -0.56 18.19
C GLY A 300 -25.83 -1.75 18.92
N GLN A 301 -27.03 -1.51 19.42
CA GLN A 301 -27.76 -2.43 20.29
C GLN A 301 -29.26 -2.21 20.14
N ARG A 302 -30.02 -3.26 20.42
CA ARG A 302 -31.49 -3.25 20.43
C ARG A 302 -32.03 -3.76 21.76
N MET A 303 -33.20 -3.28 22.14
CA MET A 303 -33.93 -3.83 23.28
C MET A 303 -34.62 -5.14 22.88
N GLN A 304 -34.40 -6.20 23.65
CA GLN A 304 -35.02 -7.50 23.49
C GLN A 304 -35.24 -8.12 24.87
N ASP A 305 -36.50 -8.46 25.19
CA ASP A 305 -36.91 -9.02 26.49
C ASP A 305 -36.36 -8.22 27.69
N ASP A 306 -36.55 -6.90 27.66
CA ASP A 306 -36.07 -5.92 28.66
C ASP A 306 -34.53 -5.88 28.85
N LYS A 307 -33.76 -6.44 27.91
CA LYS A 307 -32.29 -6.39 27.89
C LYS A 307 -31.78 -5.73 26.59
N LEU A 308 -30.74 -4.90 26.70
CA LEU A 308 -29.99 -4.44 25.52
C LEU A 308 -29.09 -5.57 25.03
N ILE A 309 -29.23 -5.93 23.74
CA ILE A 309 -28.40 -6.91 23.05
C ILE A 309 -27.60 -6.17 21.98
N SER A 310 -26.27 -6.30 22.03
CA SER A 310 -25.36 -5.72 21.03
C SER A 310 -25.42 -6.49 19.70
N TYR A 311 -25.27 -5.77 18.60
CA TYR A 311 -25.08 -6.37 17.27
C TYR A 311 -23.76 -7.16 17.17
N ALA A 312 -22.80 -6.89 18.06
CA ALA A 312 -21.54 -7.63 18.14
C ALA A 312 -21.70 -9.10 18.56
N THR A 313 -22.89 -9.49 19.01
CA THR A 313 -23.23 -10.86 19.39
C THR A 313 -23.20 -11.82 18.21
N ALA A 314 -23.64 -11.37 17.03
CA ALA A 314 -23.73 -12.20 15.84
C ALA A 314 -22.37 -12.26 15.12
N LEU A 315 -21.80 -13.46 14.98
CA LEU A 315 -20.45 -13.65 14.43
C LEU A 315 -20.39 -13.29 12.95
N ASP A 316 -21.45 -13.59 12.21
CA ASP A 316 -21.62 -13.27 10.80
C ASP A 316 -21.67 -11.75 10.56
N VAL A 317 -22.33 -10.99 11.44
CA VAL A 317 -22.34 -9.52 11.42
C VAL A 317 -20.94 -8.97 11.73
N VAL A 318 -20.26 -9.49 12.75
CA VAL A 318 -18.88 -9.09 13.05
C VAL A 318 -17.94 -9.38 11.87
N ALA A 319 -18.08 -10.54 11.22
CA ALA A 319 -17.34 -10.89 10.02
C ALA A 319 -17.68 -9.98 8.84
N HIS A 320 -18.96 -9.68 8.61
CA HIS A 320 -19.43 -8.75 7.59
C HIS A 320 -18.74 -7.38 7.73
N GLU A 321 -18.73 -6.79 8.94
CA GLU A 321 -18.07 -5.50 9.17
C GLU A 321 -16.55 -5.54 8.95
N ILE A 322 -15.87 -6.61 9.37
CA ILE A 322 -14.43 -6.76 9.15
C ILE A 322 -14.11 -6.89 7.65
N ILE A 323 -15.00 -7.52 6.88
CA ILE A 323 -14.79 -7.76 5.45
C ILE A 323 -15.03 -6.50 4.61
N HIS A 324 -15.85 -5.55 5.06
CA HIS A 324 -15.82 -4.19 4.51
C HIS A 324 -14.44 -3.56 4.65
N GLY A 325 -13.80 -3.69 5.82
CA GLY A 325 -12.43 -3.26 6.04
C GLY A 325 -11.43 -3.96 5.11
N LEU A 326 -11.59 -5.27 4.86
CA LEU A 326 -10.75 -6.01 3.90
C LEU A 326 -10.93 -5.47 2.47
N THR A 327 -12.17 -5.22 2.06
CA THR A 327 -12.51 -4.66 0.75
C THR A 327 -11.90 -3.27 0.57
N GLU A 328 -11.94 -2.43 1.61
CA GLU A 328 -11.31 -1.11 1.62
C GLU A 328 -9.78 -1.17 1.40
N HIS A 329 -9.11 -2.15 2.00
CA HIS A 329 -7.66 -2.35 1.88
C HIS A 329 -7.23 -3.08 0.60
N THR A 330 -8.18 -3.53 -0.24
CA THR A 330 -7.89 -4.36 -1.42
C THR A 330 -8.61 -3.87 -2.68
N ALA A 331 -9.76 -4.47 -3.04
CA ALA A 331 -10.51 -4.17 -4.26
C ALA A 331 -10.96 -2.71 -4.33
N ARG A 332 -11.16 -2.08 -3.17
CA ARG A 332 -11.59 -0.68 -3.07
C ARG A 332 -12.92 -0.46 -3.81
N LEU A 333 -13.83 -1.45 -3.81
CA LEU A 333 -15.14 -1.41 -4.48
C LEU A 333 -15.91 -0.16 -4.07
N TRP A 334 -16.45 0.57 -5.04
CA TRP A 334 -17.32 1.70 -4.75
C TRP A 334 -18.56 1.23 -4.02
N TYR A 335 -19.00 1.98 -3.02
CA TYR A 335 -20.21 1.67 -2.27
C TYR A 335 -21.45 2.24 -2.97
N LYS A 336 -21.61 1.91 -4.27
CA LYS A 336 -22.73 2.35 -5.11
C LYS A 336 -23.07 1.35 -6.20
N GLY A 337 -24.36 1.18 -6.47
CA GLY A 337 -24.90 0.33 -7.54
C GLY A 337 -24.35 -1.09 -7.44
N GLU A 338 -24.00 -1.67 -8.58
CA GLU A 338 -23.49 -3.05 -8.68
C GLU A 338 -22.16 -3.27 -7.94
N SER A 339 -21.25 -2.30 -7.95
CA SER A 339 -19.98 -2.38 -7.20
C SER A 339 -20.22 -2.39 -5.68
N GLY A 340 -21.19 -1.60 -5.23
CA GLY A 340 -21.58 -1.59 -3.81
C GLY A 340 -22.33 -2.85 -3.42
N ALA A 341 -23.16 -3.39 -4.32
CA ALA A 341 -23.81 -4.69 -4.12
C ALA A 341 -22.79 -5.85 -4.06
N LEU A 342 -21.67 -5.76 -4.78
CA LEU A 342 -20.55 -6.67 -4.59
C LEU A 342 -19.92 -6.49 -3.21
N ASN A 343 -19.68 -5.25 -2.78
CA ASN A 343 -19.10 -4.96 -1.46
C ASN A 343 -19.93 -5.61 -0.34
N GLU A 344 -21.25 -5.39 -0.35
CA GLU A 344 -22.22 -6.05 0.54
C GLU A 344 -22.19 -7.57 0.43
N SER A 345 -22.22 -8.10 -0.80
CA SER A 345 -22.28 -9.53 -1.02
C SER A 345 -21.01 -10.25 -0.55
N TYR A 346 -19.82 -9.70 -0.77
CA TYR A 346 -18.58 -10.27 -0.25
C TYR A 346 -18.59 -10.30 1.29
N SER A 347 -19.06 -9.24 1.94
CA SER A 347 -19.20 -9.19 3.40
C SER A 347 -20.17 -10.27 3.92
N ASP A 348 -21.32 -10.45 3.27
CA ASP A 348 -22.28 -11.53 3.59
C ASP A 348 -21.69 -12.93 3.39
N ILE A 349 -21.05 -13.17 2.24
CA ILE A 349 -20.47 -14.47 1.89
C ILE A 349 -19.43 -14.90 2.92
N PHE A 350 -18.54 -13.99 3.31
CA PHE A 350 -17.56 -14.28 4.35
C PHE A 350 -18.21 -14.39 5.74
N GLY A 351 -19.26 -13.63 6.03
CA GLY A 351 -20.08 -13.80 7.23
C GLY A 351 -20.57 -15.24 7.38
N ILE A 352 -21.25 -15.77 6.36
CA ILE A 352 -21.73 -17.16 6.32
C ILE A 352 -20.58 -18.16 6.43
N ILE A 353 -19.51 -17.98 5.65
CA ILE A 353 -18.37 -18.91 5.66
C ILE A 353 -17.73 -18.97 7.04
N VAL A 354 -17.50 -17.84 7.70
CA VAL A 354 -16.85 -17.77 9.02
C VAL A 354 -17.73 -18.40 10.09
N SER A 355 -19.02 -18.05 10.13
CA SER A 355 -19.95 -18.58 11.14
C SER A 355 -20.15 -20.08 11.04
N ASN A 356 -20.08 -20.64 9.83
CA ASN A 356 -20.27 -22.07 9.60
C ASN A 356 -18.96 -22.86 9.44
N PHE A 357 -17.78 -22.23 9.52
CA PHE A 357 -16.51 -22.84 9.08
C PHE A 357 -16.16 -24.17 9.79
N ARG A 358 -16.67 -24.35 11.02
CA ARG A 358 -16.46 -25.57 11.82
C ARG A 358 -17.37 -26.73 11.41
N GLU A 359 -18.44 -26.48 10.67
CA GLU A 359 -19.27 -27.53 10.05
C GLU A 359 -18.72 -27.86 8.66
N HIS A 360 -18.31 -29.11 8.48
CA HIS A 360 -17.69 -29.56 7.23
C HIS A 360 -18.73 -29.86 6.13
N ASP A 361 -19.98 -30.12 6.52
CA ASP A 361 -21.07 -30.39 5.59
C ASP A 361 -21.86 -29.10 5.29
N VAL A 362 -21.55 -28.47 4.14
CA VAL A 362 -22.19 -27.23 3.66
C VAL A 362 -23.72 -27.30 3.58
N ARG A 363 -24.29 -28.51 3.51
CA ARG A 363 -25.74 -28.72 3.48
C ARG A 363 -26.41 -28.44 4.83
N LYS A 364 -25.63 -28.43 5.91
CA LYS A 364 -26.09 -28.11 7.27
C LYS A 364 -25.82 -26.66 7.67
N TRP A 365 -25.18 -25.89 6.79
CA TRP A 365 -24.87 -24.50 7.08
C TRP A 365 -26.15 -23.68 7.23
N ASP A 366 -26.12 -22.72 8.15
CA ASP A 366 -27.07 -21.63 8.14
C ASP A 366 -26.66 -20.62 7.08
N TRP A 367 -27.62 -20.23 6.24
CA TRP A 367 -27.44 -19.30 5.12
C TRP A 367 -28.05 -17.93 5.41
N GLN A 368 -28.45 -17.71 6.65
CA GLN A 368 -29.08 -16.51 7.16
C GLN A 368 -28.03 -15.56 7.72
N MET A 369 -28.33 -14.26 7.61
CA MET A 369 -27.53 -13.20 8.22
C MET A 369 -28.30 -12.55 9.38
N GLY A 370 -27.67 -12.45 10.55
CA GLY A 370 -28.13 -11.74 11.73
C GLY A 370 -29.29 -12.42 12.45
N GLU A 371 -29.42 -13.75 12.36
CA GLU A 371 -30.52 -14.50 12.97
C GLU A 371 -30.55 -14.40 14.50
N GLU A 372 -29.40 -14.27 15.16
CA GLU A 372 -29.33 -14.09 16.62
C GLU A 372 -29.81 -12.71 17.07
N LEU A 373 -29.94 -11.78 16.12
CA LEU A 373 -30.36 -10.41 16.38
C LEU A 373 -31.84 -10.18 16.12
N GLU A 374 -32.63 -11.20 15.79
CA GLU A 374 -34.03 -11.04 15.40
C GLU A 374 -35.04 -11.57 16.42
N GLY A 375 -36.13 -10.82 16.58
CA GLY A 375 -37.26 -11.15 17.47
C GLY A 375 -38.55 -11.45 16.70
N THR A 376 -38.48 -11.37 15.36
CA THR A 376 -39.61 -11.39 14.43
C THR A 376 -39.72 -12.69 13.62
N GLY A 377 -38.69 -13.55 13.66
CA GLY A 377 -38.64 -14.83 12.94
C GLY A 377 -38.18 -14.77 11.47
N LEU A 378 -37.68 -13.62 11.00
CA LEU A 378 -37.05 -13.47 9.68
C LEU A 378 -35.62 -12.91 9.85
N PRO A 379 -34.61 -13.45 9.14
CA PRO A 379 -33.25 -12.92 9.18
C PRO A 379 -33.12 -11.61 8.40
N ILE A 380 -31.99 -10.90 8.54
CA ILE A 380 -31.70 -9.66 7.80
C ILE A 380 -31.60 -9.99 6.30
N ARG A 381 -30.88 -11.06 5.96
CA ARG A 381 -30.70 -11.58 4.59
C ARG A 381 -30.63 -13.11 4.62
N ASP A 382 -30.88 -13.73 3.47
CA ASP A 382 -30.73 -15.18 3.27
C ASP A 382 -30.12 -15.46 1.89
N LEU A 383 -28.89 -16.00 1.87
CA LEU A 383 -28.17 -16.29 0.62
C LEU A 383 -28.83 -17.45 -0.16
N SER A 384 -29.48 -18.38 0.53
CA SER A 384 -30.19 -19.52 -0.07
C SER A 384 -31.56 -19.12 -0.64
N SER A 385 -32.17 -18.05 -0.14
CA SER A 385 -33.45 -17.54 -0.65
C SER A 385 -33.55 -16.02 -0.44
N PRO A 386 -32.87 -15.20 -1.26
CA PRO A 386 -32.88 -13.74 -1.11
C PRO A 386 -34.31 -13.16 -1.15
N LYS A 387 -35.20 -13.77 -1.94
CA LYS A 387 -36.62 -13.39 -2.03
C LYS A 387 -37.35 -13.44 -0.67
N ARG A 388 -36.98 -14.34 0.24
CA ARG A 388 -37.57 -14.39 1.60
C ARG A 388 -37.34 -13.10 2.37
N CYS A 389 -36.21 -12.43 2.11
CA CYS A 389 -35.81 -11.16 2.69
C CYS A 389 -36.08 -9.97 1.76
N LYS A 390 -36.95 -10.16 0.74
CA LYS A 390 -37.31 -9.15 -0.27
C LYS A 390 -36.10 -8.64 -1.07
N GLN A 391 -35.09 -9.47 -1.29
CA GLN A 391 -33.97 -9.18 -2.20
C GLN A 391 -34.18 -9.89 -3.55
N PRO A 392 -33.64 -9.36 -4.67
CA PRO A 392 -33.61 -10.04 -5.94
C PRO A 392 -32.64 -11.23 -5.90
N GLU A 393 -32.90 -12.23 -6.72
CA GLU A 393 -32.05 -13.43 -6.85
C GLU A 393 -31.56 -13.66 -8.30
N HIS A 394 -31.91 -12.76 -9.22
CA HIS A 394 -31.57 -12.81 -10.64
C HIS A 394 -31.34 -11.40 -11.24
N MET A 395 -30.45 -11.27 -12.22
CA MET A 395 -30.11 -9.99 -12.87
C MET A 395 -31.28 -9.27 -13.55
N GLU A 396 -32.29 -10.00 -14.01
CA GLU A 396 -33.55 -9.41 -14.52
C GLU A 396 -34.30 -8.57 -13.47
N GLN A 397 -34.02 -8.80 -12.19
CA GLN A 397 -34.63 -8.09 -11.07
C GLN A 397 -33.71 -6.98 -10.52
N TYR A 398 -32.54 -6.76 -11.12
CA TYR A 398 -31.63 -5.69 -10.72
C TYR A 398 -32.32 -4.33 -10.87
N GLU A 399 -32.22 -3.50 -9.84
CA GLU A 399 -32.87 -2.20 -9.80
C GLU A 399 -31.90 -1.16 -9.23
N GLU A 400 -31.57 -0.13 -10.01
CA GLU A 400 -30.83 1.03 -9.48
C GLU A 400 -31.77 1.94 -8.68
N ARG A 401 -31.68 1.85 -7.35
CA ARG A 401 -32.56 2.59 -6.43
C ARG A 401 -32.03 3.98 -6.10
N SER A 402 -32.94 4.93 -5.86
CA SER A 402 -32.58 6.28 -5.41
C SER A 402 -32.09 6.31 -3.96
N SER A 403 -32.55 5.38 -3.12
CA SER A 403 -32.05 5.13 -1.77
C SER A 403 -30.98 4.04 -1.79
N ASP A 404 -30.33 3.80 -0.65
CA ASP A 404 -29.43 2.66 -0.47
C ASP A 404 -28.29 2.64 -1.51
N PHE A 405 -27.81 3.84 -1.90
CA PHE A 405 -26.72 4.04 -2.86
C PHE A 405 -26.85 3.25 -4.16
N GLY A 406 -28.03 3.20 -4.76
CA GLY A 406 -28.26 2.35 -5.95
C GLY A 406 -28.74 0.94 -5.59
N GLY A 407 -29.23 0.73 -4.37
CA GLY A 407 -29.74 -0.55 -3.89
C GLY A 407 -28.62 -1.55 -3.56
N VAL A 408 -27.56 -1.14 -2.88
CA VAL A 408 -26.40 -2.02 -2.60
C VAL A 408 -26.79 -3.22 -1.74
N HIS A 409 -27.54 -3.03 -0.65
CA HIS A 409 -28.03 -4.14 0.18
C HIS A 409 -29.16 -4.88 -0.53
N PHE A 410 -29.96 -4.17 -1.33
CA PHE A 410 -31.02 -4.83 -2.08
C PHE A 410 -30.43 -5.78 -3.12
N ASN A 411 -29.62 -5.29 -4.05
CA ASN A 411 -29.09 -6.03 -5.19
C ASN A 411 -28.00 -7.07 -4.82
N SER A 412 -27.42 -7.02 -3.61
CA SER A 412 -26.45 -8.02 -3.16
C SER A 412 -27.01 -9.45 -3.17
N GLY A 413 -28.33 -9.61 -3.04
CA GLY A 413 -29.05 -10.88 -3.14
C GLY A 413 -28.73 -11.70 -4.40
N ILE A 414 -28.44 -11.04 -5.53
CA ILE A 414 -28.15 -11.70 -6.81
C ILE A 414 -26.80 -12.44 -6.73
N HIS A 415 -25.76 -11.76 -6.26
CA HIS A 415 -24.43 -12.34 -6.11
C HIS A 415 -24.35 -13.30 -4.91
N ASN A 416 -25.08 -13.01 -3.83
CA ASN A 416 -25.29 -13.92 -2.71
C ASN A 416 -25.89 -15.27 -3.15
N ARG A 417 -26.88 -15.23 -4.05
CA ARG A 417 -27.48 -16.44 -4.63
C ARG A 417 -26.47 -17.22 -5.48
N ALA A 418 -25.65 -16.54 -6.28
CA ALA A 418 -24.58 -17.20 -7.04
C ALA A 418 -23.59 -17.90 -6.10
N ALA A 419 -23.19 -17.25 -5.00
CA ALA A 419 -22.30 -17.84 -4.02
C ALA A 419 -22.92 -19.08 -3.37
N TYR A 420 -24.17 -19.01 -2.92
CA TYR A 420 -24.89 -20.19 -2.40
C TYR A 420 -24.87 -21.36 -3.38
N LEU A 421 -25.21 -21.11 -4.65
CA LEU A 421 -25.23 -22.15 -5.70
C LEU A 421 -23.84 -22.75 -5.95
N LEU A 422 -22.79 -21.95 -5.86
CA LEU A 422 -21.41 -22.42 -6.00
C LEU A 422 -20.97 -23.27 -4.79
N LEU A 423 -21.20 -22.79 -3.56
CA LEU A 423 -20.81 -23.53 -2.35
C LEU A 423 -21.54 -24.86 -2.21
N THR A 424 -22.80 -24.92 -2.65
CA THR A 424 -23.64 -26.13 -2.57
C THR A 424 -23.56 -27.00 -3.81
N ALA A 425 -22.72 -26.64 -4.79
CA ALA A 425 -22.50 -27.45 -5.97
C ALA A 425 -21.99 -28.86 -5.57
N ALA A 426 -22.57 -29.88 -6.17
CA ALA A 426 -22.23 -31.27 -5.92
C ALA A 426 -21.85 -32.00 -7.20
N ASP A 427 -21.03 -33.03 -7.06
CA ASP A 427 -20.71 -33.96 -8.15
C ASP A 427 -21.92 -34.84 -8.51
N ALA A 428 -21.79 -35.66 -9.56
CA ALA A 428 -22.84 -36.58 -9.99
C ALA A 428 -23.30 -37.60 -8.93
N SER A 429 -22.51 -37.80 -7.87
CA SER A 429 -22.84 -38.67 -6.73
C SER A 429 -23.44 -37.92 -5.55
N GLY A 430 -23.69 -36.61 -5.68
CA GLY A 430 -24.29 -35.77 -4.63
C GLY A 430 -23.31 -35.36 -3.53
N ARG A 431 -21.99 -35.50 -3.74
CA ARG A 431 -20.96 -35.04 -2.79
C ARG A 431 -20.59 -33.58 -3.10
N PRO A 432 -20.36 -32.72 -2.09
CA PRO A 432 -19.92 -31.35 -2.32
C PRO A 432 -18.66 -31.30 -3.20
N LEU A 433 -18.72 -30.51 -4.27
CA LEU A 433 -17.64 -30.38 -5.24
C LEU A 433 -16.50 -29.49 -4.72
N LEU A 434 -16.83 -28.54 -3.85
CA LEU A 434 -15.91 -27.58 -3.25
C LEU A 434 -15.95 -27.70 -1.73
N LYS A 435 -14.78 -27.59 -1.10
CA LYS A 435 -14.66 -27.55 0.36
C LYS A 435 -14.80 -26.11 0.87
N PRO A 436 -15.28 -25.87 2.11
CA PRO A 436 -15.38 -24.53 2.69
C PRO A 436 -14.13 -23.68 2.54
N LYS A 437 -12.94 -24.26 2.80
CA LYS A 437 -11.66 -23.56 2.65
C LYS A 437 -11.31 -23.20 1.20
N GLU A 438 -11.68 -24.05 0.24
CA GLU A 438 -11.43 -23.80 -1.19
C GLU A 438 -12.27 -22.63 -1.68
N VAL A 439 -13.54 -22.62 -1.31
CA VAL A 439 -14.46 -21.51 -1.60
C VAL A 439 -13.98 -20.21 -0.95
N ALA A 440 -13.62 -20.24 0.33
CA ALA A 440 -13.09 -19.07 1.02
C ALA A 440 -11.87 -18.49 0.29
N ALA A 441 -10.96 -19.36 -0.17
CA ALA A 441 -9.80 -18.97 -0.96
C ALA A 441 -10.20 -18.38 -2.33
N LEU A 442 -11.18 -18.97 -3.03
CA LEU A 442 -11.69 -18.45 -4.30
C LEU A 442 -12.24 -17.03 -4.19
N PHE A 443 -13.17 -16.78 -3.26
CA PHE A 443 -13.74 -15.44 -3.05
C PHE A 443 -12.66 -14.47 -2.57
N TYR A 444 -11.73 -14.91 -1.72
CA TYR A 444 -10.63 -14.08 -1.25
C TYR A 444 -9.68 -13.66 -2.39
N ILE A 445 -9.24 -14.59 -3.23
CA ILE A 445 -8.37 -14.30 -4.37
C ILE A 445 -9.12 -13.40 -5.34
N THR A 446 -10.38 -13.69 -5.65
CA THR A 446 -11.19 -12.86 -6.54
C THR A 446 -11.26 -11.42 -6.04
N LEU A 447 -11.71 -11.21 -4.80
CA LEU A 447 -11.81 -9.90 -4.18
C LEU A 447 -10.46 -9.18 -4.16
N THR A 448 -9.41 -9.82 -3.66
CA THR A 448 -8.15 -9.12 -3.38
C THR A 448 -7.24 -8.96 -4.59
N GLN A 449 -7.42 -9.80 -5.62
CA GLN A 449 -6.50 -9.86 -6.76
C GLN A 449 -7.14 -9.37 -8.06
N HIS A 450 -8.43 -9.65 -8.30
CA HIS A 450 -9.02 -9.48 -9.63
C HIS A 450 -10.06 -8.35 -9.71
N LEU A 451 -10.51 -7.83 -8.57
CA LEU A 451 -11.46 -6.73 -8.52
C LEU A 451 -10.79 -5.37 -8.33
N SER A 452 -11.41 -4.35 -8.90
CA SER A 452 -11.02 -2.93 -8.82
C SER A 452 -12.21 -2.09 -8.37
N PRO A 453 -12.04 -0.79 -8.09
CA PRO A 453 -13.13 0.07 -7.59
C PRO A 453 -14.38 0.10 -8.49
N THR A 454 -14.21 -0.16 -9.79
CA THR A 454 -15.28 -0.09 -10.80
C THR A 454 -15.89 -1.44 -11.12
N SER A 455 -15.46 -2.52 -10.46
CA SER A 455 -15.89 -3.88 -10.80
C SER A 455 -17.39 -4.08 -10.63
N ARG A 456 -17.96 -4.84 -11.58
CA ARG A 456 -19.36 -5.27 -11.65
C ARG A 456 -19.47 -6.78 -11.41
N PHE A 457 -20.69 -7.33 -11.34
CA PHE A 457 -20.90 -8.76 -11.12
C PHE A 457 -20.23 -9.62 -12.20
N SER A 458 -20.19 -9.16 -13.45
CA SER A 458 -19.47 -9.83 -14.53
C SER A 458 -17.95 -9.87 -14.31
N ASP A 459 -17.37 -8.84 -13.69
CA ASP A 459 -15.94 -8.84 -13.33
C ASP A 459 -15.66 -9.80 -12.17
N SER A 460 -16.59 -9.92 -11.21
CA SER A 460 -16.54 -10.95 -10.17
C SER A 460 -16.57 -12.36 -10.75
N ARG A 461 -17.48 -12.63 -11.70
CA ARG A 461 -17.52 -13.91 -12.43
C ARG A 461 -16.18 -14.19 -13.12
N ARG A 462 -15.68 -13.24 -13.92
CA ARG A 462 -14.39 -13.39 -14.64
C ARG A 462 -13.23 -13.64 -13.66
N GLY A 463 -13.16 -12.85 -12.59
CA GLY A 463 -12.14 -13.02 -11.55
C GLY A 463 -12.23 -14.37 -10.83
N MET A 464 -13.45 -14.88 -10.61
CA MET A 464 -13.70 -16.20 -10.01
C MET A 464 -13.24 -17.34 -10.91
N GLU A 465 -13.54 -17.25 -12.21
CA GLU A 465 -13.10 -18.24 -13.21
C GLU A 465 -11.56 -18.26 -13.31
N VAL A 466 -10.92 -17.08 -13.28
CA VAL A 466 -9.46 -16.95 -13.29
C VAL A 466 -8.83 -17.50 -12.00
N ALA A 467 -9.36 -17.15 -10.83
CA ALA A 467 -8.89 -17.64 -9.54
C ALA A 467 -9.05 -19.17 -9.42
N ALA A 468 -10.14 -19.73 -9.96
CA ALA A 468 -10.36 -21.17 -9.98
C ALA A 468 -9.32 -21.92 -10.81
N ARG A 469 -8.92 -21.36 -11.97
CA ARG A 469 -7.86 -21.95 -12.81
C ARG A 469 -6.54 -22.07 -12.06
N THR A 470 -6.15 -21.06 -11.28
CA THR A 470 -4.86 -21.10 -10.56
C THR A 470 -4.92 -21.87 -9.26
N LEU A 471 -6.00 -21.72 -8.50
CA LEU A 471 -6.22 -22.42 -7.23
C LEU A 471 -6.35 -23.93 -7.41
N PHE A 472 -7.01 -24.37 -8.48
CA PHE A 472 -7.27 -25.79 -8.76
C PHE A 472 -6.43 -26.34 -9.92
N ARG A 473 -5.33 -25.68 -10.30
CA ARG A 473 -4.49 -26.09 -11.46
C ARG A 473 -4.01 -27.54 -11.44
N ASN A 474 -3.85 -28.10 -10.24
CA ASN A 474 -3.40 -29.48 -10.01
C ASN A 474 -4.54 -30.41 -9.56
N ASP A 475 -5.78 -29.94 -9.57
CA ASP A 475 -6.95 -30.71 -9.17
C ASP A 475 -7.55 -31.41 -10.41
N PRO A 476 -7.70 -32.74 -10.42
CA PRO A 476 -8.32 -33.45 -11.53
C PRO A 476 -9.78 -33.04 -11.79
N ALA A 477 -10.45 -32.43 -10.80
CA ALA A 477 -11.81 -31.90 -10.92
C ALA A 477 -11.89 -30.44 -11.39
N LEU A 478 -10.77 -29.83 -11.85
CA LEU A 478 -10.72 -28.43 -12.30
C LEU A 478 -11.86 -28.07 -13.27
N GLU A 479 -12.04 -28.87 -14.32
CA GLU A 479 -13.08 -28.62 -15.33
C GLU A 479 -14.50 -28.70 -14.77
N GLU A 480 -14.74 -29.60 -13.82
CA GLU A 480 -16.03 -29.71 -13.14
C GLU A 480 -16.28 -28.51 -12.22
N LYS A 481 -15.25 -28.06 -11.51
CA LYS A 481 -15.26 -26.86 -10.65
C LYS A 481 -15.49 -25.58 -11.46
N LEU A 482 -14.83 -25.42 -12.61
CA LEU A 482 -15.06 -24.29 -13.52
C LEU A 482 -16.49 -24.28 -14.08
N LYS A 483 -17.03 -25.45 -14.45
CA LYS A 483 -18.44 -25.56 -14.85
C LYS A 483 -19.40 -25.21 -13.71
N ALA A 484 -19.06 -25.55 -12.46
CA ALA A 484 -19.87 -25.16 -11.31
C ALA A 484 -19.87 -23.65 -11.08
N VAL A 485 -18.71 -22.99 -11.23
CA VAL A 485 -18.61 -21.52 -11.23
C VAL A 485 -19.51 -20.94 -12.32
N ALA A 486 -19.32 -21.34 -13.59
CA ALA A 486 -20.12 -20.84 -14.69
C ALA A 486 -21.63 -21.02 -14.44
N ARG A 487 -22.07 -22.24 -14.07
CA ARG A 487 -23.48 -22.53 -13.79
C ARG A 487 -24.07 -21.66 -12.68
N ALA A 488 -23.31 -21.42 -11.61
CA ALA A 488 -23.79 -20.61 -10.49
C ALA A 488 -24.09 -19.16 -10.90
N PHE A 489 -23.21 -18.56 -11.71
CA PHE A 489 -23.41 -17.21 -12.25
C PHE A 489 -24.46 -17.17 -13.38
N ASP A 490 -24.48 -18.18 -14.27
CA ASP A 490 -25.49 -18.30 -15.33
C ASP A 490 -26.90 -18.38 -14.74
N THR A 491 -27.08 -19.14 -13.65
CA THR A 491 -28.39 -19.34 -12.99
C THR A 491 -28.98 -18.04 -12.46
N VAL A 492 -28.14 -17.06 -12.11
CA VAL A 492 -28.59 -15.74 -11.63
C VAL A 492 -28.50 -14.65 -12.70
N GLY A 493 -28.19 -15.02 -13.95
CA GLY A 493 -28.16 -14.12 -15.10
C GLY A 493 -26.95 -13.18 -15.14
N ILE A 494 -25.85 -13.48 -14.45
CA ILE A 494 -24.61 -12.70 -14.53
C ILE A 494 -23.79 -13.21 -15.72
N PRO A 495 -23.60 -12.43 -16.81
CA PRO A 495 -22.97 -12.93 -18.03
C PRO A 495 -21.46 -13.17 -17.87
N SER A 496 -20.92 -14.09 -18.67
CA SER A 496 -19.47 -14.18 -18.89
C SER A 496 -19.01 -13.03 -19.77
N THR A 497 -17.84 -12.48 -19.46
CA THR A 497 -17.09 -11.58 -20.35
C THR A 497 -15.87 -12.35 -20.85
N GLU A 498 -15.63 -12.38 -22.16
CA GLU A 498 -14.56 -13.18 -22.76
C GLU A 498 -13.20 -13.03 -22.03
N ILE A 499 -12.55 -14.18 -21.77
CA ILE A 499 -11.19 -14.25 -21.24
C ILE A 499 -10.24 -13.97 -22.40
N GLN A 500 -9.58 -12.81 -22.43
CA GLN A 500 -8.47 -12.60 -23.36
C GLN A 500 -7.27 -13.44 -22.89
N GLY A 501 -7.13 -14.64 -23.48
CA GLY A 501 -5.89 -15.43 -23.48
C GLY A 501 -5.83 -16.58 -22.46
N THR A 502 -6.41 -17.73 -22.81
CA THR A 502 -5.92 -19.03 -22.34
C THR A 502 -4.89 -19.54 -23.34
N ILE A 503 -3.63 -19.73 -22.92
CA ILE A 503 -2.66 -20.49 -23.70
C ILE A 503 -2.95 -21.97 -23.44
N ASP A 504 -3.66 -22.62 -24.35
CA ASP A 504 -3.79 -24.07 -24.34
C ASP A 504 -2.44 -24.69 -24.75
N ALA A 505 -1.88 -25.49 -23.86
CA ALA A 505 -0.70 -26.31 -24.11
C ALA A 505 -1.08 -27.57 -24.91
N ALA A 506 -1.68 -27.41 -26.09
CA ALA A 506 -1.83 -28.48 -27.08
C ALA A 506 -2.36 -27.91 -28.39
N GLU A 507 -1.49 -27.69 -29.38
CA GLU A 507 -1.75 -28.02 -30.79
C GLU A 507 -0.52 -27.74 -31.67
N THR A 508 0.22 -28.81 -31.96
CA THR A 508 1.13 -28.88 -33.10
C THR A 508 0.38 -29.35 -34.34
N GLU A 509 0.63 -28.65 -35.45
CA GLU A 509 0.45 -29.04 -36.87
C GLU A 509 -0.88 -28.75 -37.62
N ARG A 510 -0.74 -27.75 -38.52
CA ARG A 510 -1.13 -27.70 -39.97
C ARG A 510 -2.29 -26.80 -40.42
N ALA A 511 -1.88 -25.83 -41.25
CA ALA A 511 -2.47 -25.30 -42.48
C ALA A 511 -3.61 -24.24 -42.40
N SER A 512 -3.18 -23.00 -42.68
CA SER A 512 -3.91 -21.82 -43.19
C SER A 512 -4.84 -22.10 -44.41
N PRO A 513 -5.83 -21.23 -44.78
CA PRO A 513 -5.67 -19.76 -44.78
C PRO A 513 -6.87 -18.84 -44.41
N ALA A 514 -6.46 -17.64 -44.01
CA ALA A 514 -7.02 -16.31 -44.26
C ALA A 514 -8.34 -15.88 -43.59
N LEU A 515 -8.20 -15.23 -42.43
CA LEU A 515 -8.88 -13.97 -42.10
C LEU A 515 -7.90 -13.10 -41.30
N SER A 516 -7.66 -11.88 -41.78
CA SER A 516 -6.63 -10.97 -41.30
C SER A 516 -6.91 -10.50 -39.87
N THR A 517 -6.12 -11.00 -38.92
CA THR A 517 -5.92 -10.41 -37.61
C THR A 517 -4.57 -9.68 -37.62
N GLU A 518 -4.58 -8.35 -37.58
CA GLU A 518 -3.43 -7.62 -37.06
C GLU A 518 -3.43 -7.77 -35.53
N ALA A 519 -2.99 -8.94 -35.07
CA ALA A 519 -2.52 -9.13 -33.71
C ALA A 519 -1.20 -8.37 -33.58
N GLN A 520 -1.19 -7.24 -32.88
CA GLN A 520 0.07 -6.68 -32.42
C GLN A 520 0.67 -7.67 -31.43
N GLU A 521 1.77 -8.30 -31.83
CA GLU A 521 2.60 -9.16 -30.98
C GLU A 521 2.99 -8.39 -29.73
N ILE A 522 2.40 -8.78 -28.59
CA ILE A 522 2.96 -8.44 -27.29
C ILE A 522 4.20 -9.31 -27.14
N THR A 523 5.36 -8.80 -27.54
CA THR A 523 6.64 -9.43 -27.22
C THR A 523 6.85 -9.29 -25.71
N ILE A 524 6.43 -10.30 -24.96
CA ILE A 524 6.85 -10.47 -23.57
C ILE A 524 8.32 -10.88 -23.62
N VAL A 525 9.21 -9.92 -23.42
CA VAL A 525 10.61 -10.21 -23.13
C VAL A 525 10.61 -10.94 -21.79
N SER A 526 10.76 -12.27 -21.85
CA SER A 526 10.97 -13.09 -20.67
C SER A 526 12.15 -12.54 -19.87
N VAL A 527 11.90 -12.09 -18.65
CA VAL A 527 12.93 -12.08 -17.62
C VAL A 527 12.22 -12.40 -16.31
N ALA A 528 12.51 -13.56 -15.75
CA ALA A 528 12.57 -13.64 -14.31
C ALA A 528 13.85 -12.92 -13.87
N PRO A 529 13.80 -11.76 -13.21
CA PRO A 529 14.76 -11.47 -12.18
C PRO A 529 14.14 -11.92 -10.86
N LYS A 530 14.97 -12.45 -9.96
CA LYS A 530 14.72 -12.43 -8.52
C LYS A 530 14.29 -11.01 -8.12
N LEU A 531 13.02 -10.61 -8.20
CA LEU A 531 12.50 -9.23 -8.12
C LEU A 531 13.60 -8.18 -7.82
N HIS A 532 14.43 -7.85 -8.81
CA HIS A 532 15.52 -6.89 -8.65
C HIS A 532 14.94 -5.62 -9.25
N ILE A 533 14.27 -4.81 -8.42
CA ILE A 533 13.83 -3.47 -8.80
C ILE A 533 14.93 -2.53 -8.29
N PRO A 534 16.02 -2.32 -9.05
CA PRO A 534 17.12 -1.45 -8.66
C PRO A 534 16.68 0.01 -8.55
N TYR A 535 17.64 0.88 -8.26
CA TYR A 535 17.46 2.31 -8.41
C TYR A 535 16.86 2.67 -9.79
N SER A 536 15.79 3.47 -9.80
CA SER A 536 15.17 4.04 -10.99
C SER A 536 15.48 5.53 -11.11
N ALA A 537 15.93 5.93 -12.30
CA ALA A 537 16.28 7.32 -12.59
C ALA A 537 15.04 8.22 -12.75
N ASP A 538 13.91 7.67 -13.17
CA ASP A 538 12.65 8.39 -13.40
C ASP A 538 11.73 8.42 -12.17
N PHE A 539 12.23 7.97 -11.01
CA PHE A 539 11.44 7.70 -9.80
C PHE A 539 10.62 8.89 -9.29
N LEU A 540 11.11 10.12 -9.49
CA LEU A 540 10.43 11.35 -9.07
C LEU A 540 9.19 11.67 -9.94
N GLY A 541 8.98 10.98 -11.07
CA GLY A 541 7.82 11.12 -11.95
C GLY A 541 7.86 12.36 -12.85
N ASP A 542 6.79 12.58 -13.61
CA ASP A 542 6.53 13.75 -14.47
C ASP A 542 7.64 14.11 -15.46
N GLY A 543 8.40 13.11 -15.93
CA GLY A 543 9.48 13.28 -16.91
C GLY A 543 10.80 13.79 -16.33
N PHE A 544 10.93 13.89 -15.00
CA PHE A 544 12.21 14.14 -14.35
C PHE A 544 13.10 12.90 -14.41
N GLN A 545 14.39 13.11 -14.70
CA GLN A 545 15.40 12.07 -14.73
C GLN A 545 16.52 12.43 -13.76
N VAL A 546 16.83 11.49 -12.86
CA VAL A 546 17.92 11.55 -11.89
C VAL A 546 18.85 10.38 -12.18
N PRO A 547 19.70 10.47 -13.21
CA PRO A 547 20.57 9.37 -13.62
C PRO A 547 21.61 9.04 -12.54
N LEU A 548 22.12 7.81 -12.57
CA LEU A 548 23.28 7.43 -11.76
C LEU A 548 24.50 8.28 -12.15
N PRO A 549 25.37 8.64 -11.19
CA PRO A 549 26.57 9.41 -11.50
C PRO A 549 27.53 8.59 -12.36
N LYS A 550 28.19 9.25 -13.32
CA LYS A 550 29.25 8.62 -14.13
C LYS A 550 30.55 8.61 -13.33
N LEU A 551 31.34 7.55 -13.50
CA LEU A 551 32.71 7.50 -12.96
C LEU A 551 33.69 8.12 -13.95
N THR A 552 34.64 8.90 -13.46
CA THR A 552 35.65 9.57 -14.29
C THR A 552 37.07 9.26 -13.82
N GLY A 553 38.03 9.33 -14.75
CA GLY A 553 39.47 9.20 -14.46
C GLY A 553 39.83 7.99 -13.59
N ARG A 554 40.63 8.24 -12.55
CA ARG A 554 41.12 7.22 -11.61
C ARG A 554 39.99 6.42 -10.96
N THR A 555 38.88 7.08 -10.60
CA THR A 555 37.73 6.42 -9.96
C THR A 555 37.12 5.34 -10.86
N LEU A 556 37.06 5.54 -12.18
CA LEU A 556 36.60 4.52 -13.12
C LEU A 556 37.58 3.34 -13.19
N ASP A 557 38.88 3.62 -13.26
CA ASP A 557 39.91 2.58 -13.37
C ASP A 557 40.04 1.72 -12.11
N GLU A 558 39.76 2.28 -10.93
CA GLU A 558 39.84 1.59 -9.64
C GLU A 558 38.53 0.94 -9.19
N SER A 559 37.46 1.13 -9.97
CA SER A 559 36.14 0.54 -9.71
C SER A 559 36.08 -0.93 -10.10
N PHE A 560 35.28 -1.70 -9.36
CA PHE A 560 35.07 -3.11 -9.64
C PHE A 560 34.46 -3.31 -11.04
N SER A 561 35.10 -4.17 -11.83
CA SER A 561 34.68 -4.53 -13.19
C SER A 561 34.43 -3.30 -14.09
N ARG A 562 35.26 -2.25 -13.99
CA ARG A 562 35.12 -0.98 -14.73
C ARG A 562 33.73 -0.34 -14.56
N GLY A 563 33.29 -0.21 -13.32
CA GLY A 563 32.13 0.59 -12.95
C GLY A 563 30.83 -0.20 -12.95
N GLN A 564 30.91 -1.54 -12.80
CA GLN A 564 29.72 -2.38 -12.77
C GLN A 564 28.77 -1.91 -11.65
N VAL A 565 27.53 -1.60 -12.05
CA VAL A 565 26.44 -1.25 -11.14
C VAL A 565 25.78 -2.54 -10.66
N VAL A 566 25.64 -2.66 -9.33
CA VAL A 566 24.99 -3.80 -8.69
C VAL A 566 23.63 -3.36 -8.16
N GLY A 567 22.58 -3.97 -8.69
CA GLY A 567 21.19 -3.71 -8.27
C GLY A 567 20.77 -4.53 -7.05
N TYR A 568 20.15 -3.85 -6.10
CA TYR A 568 19.39 -4.40 -4.98
C TYR A 568 17.93 -3.93 -5.12
N VAL A 569 17.05 -4.28 -4.18
CA VAL A 569 15.67 -3.77 -4.20
C VAL A 569 15.68 -2.32 -3.72
N HIS A 570 15.19 -1.40 -4.55
CA HIS A 570 15.11 0.06 -4.38
C HIS A 570 16.43 0.83 -4.29
N PHE A 571 17.57 0.16 -4.45
CA PHE A 571 18.85 0.83 -4.51
C PHE A 571 19.85 0.10 -5.40
N SER A 572 20.86 0.85 -5.85
CA SER A 572 21.98 0.36 -6.63
C SER A 572 23.28 0.88 -6.03
N LEU A 573 24.40 0.20 -6.28
CA LEU A 573 25.72 0.68 -5.88
C LEU A 573 26.80 0.27 -6.86
N THR A 574 27.93 0.95 -6.79
CA THR A 574 29.17 0.58 -7.49
C THR A 574 30.30 0.48 -6.50
N LEU A 575 31.11 -0.58 -6.58
CA LEU A 575 32.20 -0.86 -5.64
C LEU A 575 33.55 -0.33 -6.13
N HIS A 576 34.40 0.03 -5.19
CA HIS A 576 35.82 0.20 -5.42
C HIS A 576 36.53 -1.15 -5.26
N GLU A 577 37.32 -1.57 -6.25
CA GLU A 577 37.90 -2.92 -6.30
C GLU A 577 38.87 -3.19 -5.14
N ARG A 578 39.82 -2.27 -4.89
CA ARG A 578 40.84 -2.41 -3.83
C ARG A 578 40.36 -1.98 -2.44
N ARG A 579 39.51 -0.95 -2.37
CA ARG A 579 39.02 -0.41 -1.09
C ARG A 579 37.90 -1.26 -0.49
N ARG A 580 37.30 -2.15 -1.28
CA ARG A 580 36.32 -3.17 -0.83
C ARG A 580 35.06 -2.59 -0.18
N THR A 581 34.71 -1.37 -0.58
CA THR A 581 33.53 -0.61 -0.15
C THR A 581 32.91 0.09 -1.37
N ALA A 582 31.68 0.58 -1.25
CA ALA A 582 31.03 1.29 -2.35
C ALA A 582 31.69 2.65 -2.61
N LEU A 583 31.83 3.00 -3.90
CA LEU A 583 32.15 4.36 -4.35
C LEU A 583 30.93 5.28 -4.15
N TYR A 584 29.75 4.77 -4.49
CA TYR A 584 28.47 5.38 -4.20
C TYR A 584 27.38 4.31 -4.09
N THR A 585 26.31 4.68 -3.40
CA THR A 585 25.01 4.04 -3.41
C THR A 585 23.98 5.05 -3.92
N ALA A 586 22.93 4.57 -4.59
CA ALA A 586 21.82 5.36 -5.08
C ALA A 586 20.53 4.67 -4.64
N CYS A 587 19.71 5.33 -3.83
CA CYS A 587 18.50 4.77 -3.24
C CYS A 587 17.29 5.64 -3.60
N ASN A 588 16.22 4.99 -4.04
CA ASN A 588 14.91 5.62 -4.13
C ASN A 588 14.19 5.44 -2.80
N ILE A 589 13.57 6.51 -2.31
CA ILE A 589 12.79 6.51 -1.07
C ILE A 589 11.37 6.95 -1.40
N ASP A 590 10.40 6.07 -1.21
CA ASP A 590 8.97 6.42 -1.22
C ASP A 590 8.47 6.54 0.23
N ALA A 591 8.56 7.75 0.77
CA ALA A 591 8.17 8.05 2.15
C ALA A 591 6.67 7.83 2.39
N ALA A 592 5.83 7.92 1.36
CA ALA A 592 4.39 7.68 1.47
C ALA A 592 4.04 6.19 1.58
N HIS A 593 4.91 5.31 1.09
CA HIS A 593 4.67 3.86 1.04
C HIS A 593 5.64 3.05 1.91
N MET A 594 6.28 3.67 2.92
CA MET A 594 7.22 2.98 3.81
C MET A 594 6.56 1.86 4.63
N VAL A 595 7.24 0.72 4.74
CA VAL A 595 6.81 -0.44 5.54
C VAL A 595 7.67 -0.56 6.79
N ARG A 596 7.05 -0.81 7.95
CA ARG A 596 7.79 -1.00 9.21
C ARG A 596 8.17 -2.46 9.39
N LEU A 597 9.43 -2.78 9.13
CA LEU A 597 9.98 -4.12 9.38
C LEU A 597 11.02 -4.10 10.50
N GLY A 598 10.98 -5.14 11.34
CA GLY A 598 11.96 -5.38 12.40
C GLY A 598 13.36 -5.70 11.88
N ARG A 599 14.36 -5.57 12.75
CA ARG A 599 15.76 -5.96 12.50
C ARG A 599 16.11 -7.36 13.06
N GLN A 600 15.26 -7.93 13.91
CA GLN A 600 15.56 -9.19 14.58
C GLN A 600 15.68 -10.35 13.57
N GLY A 601 16.71 -11.17 13.71
CA GLY A 601 16.93 -12.36 12.88
C GLY A 601 17.65 -12.13 11.54
N LEU A 602 18.04 -10.90 11.18
CA LEU A 602 18.76 -10.62 9.93
C LEU A 602 20.28 -10.69 10.12
N PRO A 603 20.97 -11.71 9.55
CA PRO A 603 22.43 -11.78 9.62
C PRO A 603 23.06 -10.86 8.57
N TRP A 604 24.23 -10.31 8.91
CA TRP A 604 25.09 -9.67 7.92
C TRP A 604 25.74 -10.73 7.03
N MET A 605 25.71 -10.52 5.71
CA MET A 605 26.17 -11.51 4.74
C MET A 605 27.07 -10.87 3.68
N LEU A 606 28.00 -11.64 3.12
CA LEU A 606 28.66 -11.27 1.88
C LEU A 606 27.67 -11.43 0.72
N ASP A 607 27.70 -10.52 -0.27
CA ASP A 607 26.91 -10.71 -1.48
C ASP A 607 27.53 -11.84 -2.31
N PRO A 608 26.82 -12.96 -2.55
CA PRO A 608 27.35 -14.09 -3.29
C PRO A 608 27.60 -13.79 -4.78
N ARG A 609 27.03 -12.69 -5.32
CA ARG A 609 27.24 -12.25 -6.70
C ARG A 609 28.59 -11.57 -6.91
N ILE A 610 29.23 -11.17 -5.82
CA ILE A 610 30.45 -10.37 -5.83
C ILE A 610 31.57 -11.18 -5.16
N PRO A 611 32.79 -11.25 -5.74
CA PRO A 611 33.88 -11.97 -5.10
C PRO A 611 34.15 -11.50 -3.67
N ALA A 612 34.33 -12.42 -2.73
CA ALA A 612 34.57 -12.07 -1.32
C ALA A 612 35.79 -11.13 -1.13
N LYS A 613 36.80 -11.22 -2.01
CA LYS A 613 37.99 -10.37 -1.99
C LYS A 613 37.73 -8.89 -2.26
N VAL A 614 36.59 -8.51 -2.85
CA VAL A 614 36.20 -7.11 -3.10
C VAL A 614 35.18 -6.58 -2.08
N GLN A 615 35.01 -7.27 -0.94
CA GLN A 615 34.09 -6.89 0.14
C GLN A 615 34.81 -6.93 1.50
N LEU A 616 34.48 -5.98 2.40
CA LEU A 616 34.92 -6.04 3.79
C LEU A 616 33.94 -6.93 4.59
N GLY A 617 34.32 -8.17 4.84
CA GLY A 617 33.51 -9.13 5.60
C GLY A 617 33.52 -8.93 7.13
N PRO A 618 32.95 -9.86 7.90
CA PRO A 618 32.77 -9.75 9.35
C PRO A 618 34.06 -9.46 10.15
N ALA A 619 35.21 -9.95 9.69
CA ALA A 619 36.49 -9.81 10.39
C ALA A 619 36.97 -8.35 10.58
N TYR A 620 36.50 -7.42 9.75
CA TYR A 620 36.86 -6.01 9.84
C TYR A 620 36.06 -5.24 10.89
N TYR A 621 34.92 -5.78 11.34
CA TYR A 621 34.00 -5.13 12.27
C TYR A 621 33.90 -5.85 13.63
N ALA A 622 34.56 -7.00 13.78
CA ALA A 622 34.50 -7.79 15.00
C ALA A 622 35.50 -7.29 16.05
N GLY A 623 34.99 -6.96 17.25
CA GLY A 623 35.81 -6.66 18.43
C GLY A 623 36.63 -5.38 18.33
N ASN A 624 36.12 -4.36 17.63
CA ASN A 624 36.77 -3.06 17.49
C ASN A 624 35.73 -1.91 17.49
N GLU A 625 36.20 -0.67 17.36
CA GLU A 625 35.40 0.57 17.38
C GLU A 625 34.72 0.92 16.04
N TRP A 626 34.84 0.04 15.03
CA TRP A 626 34.32 0.26 13.68
C TRP A 626 32.98 -0.43 13.48
N ASP A 627 31.94 0.37 13.33
CA ASP A 627 30.61 -0.09 13.03
C ASP A 627 30.45 -0.45 11.54
N ARG A 628 29.45 -1.30 11.28
CA ARG A 628 28.93 -1.58 9.95
C ARG A 628 28.02 -0.42 9.51
N GLY A 629 28.65 0.70 9.20
CA GLY A 629 27.98 1.93 8.78
C GLY A 629 27.22 1.67 7.47
N HIS A 630 25.89 1.77 7.52
CA HIS A 630 25.06 1.59 6.33
C HIS A 630 25.22 2.79 5.40
N LEU A 631 25.49 2.55 4.11
CA LEU A 631 25.52 3.61 3.11
C LEU A 631 24.11 3.93 2.59
N VAL A 632 23.31 2.89 2.33
CA VAL A 632 21.85 2.98 2.28
C VAL A 632 21.33 2.61 3.65
N ARG A 633 20.78 3.58 4.38
CA ARG A 633 20.17 3.36 5.70
C ARG A 633 19.08 2.32 5.56
N ARG A 634 19.04 1.37 6.49
CA ARG A 634 18.13 0.21 6.46
C ARG A 634 16.69 0.58 6.11
N GLN A 635 16.15 1.68 6.64
CA GLN A 635 14.75 2.06 6.46
C GLN A 635 14.45 2.67 5.08
N ASP A 636 15.43 3.31 4.45
CA ASP A 636 15.26 4.10 3.23
C ASP A 636 14.66 3.30 2.05
N PRO A 637 15.09 2.05 1.77
CA PRO A 637 14.53 1.26 0.68
C PRO A 637 13.33 0.40 1.11
N ILE A 638 12.87 0.48 2.37
CA ILE A 638 11.79 -0.37 2.88
C ILE A 638 10.44 0.33 2.64
N TRP A 639 9.99 0.30 1.40
CA TRP A 639 8.69 0.81 0.97
C TRP A 639 8.06 -0.13 -0.07
N GLY A 640 6.81 0.13 -0.45
CA GLY A 640 6.08 -0.71 -1.40
C GLY A 640 5.50 -2.00 -0.78
N PRO A 641 5.19 -3.03 -1.58
CA PRO A 641 4.66 -4.30 -1.08
C PRO A 641 5.56 -4.94 0.00
N VAL A 642 4.97 -5.58 1.01
CA VAL A 642 5.72 -6.15 2.16
C VAL A 642 6.78 -7.18 1.74
N SER A 643 6.50 -7.97 0.70
CA SER A 643 7.46 -8.93 0.12
C SER A 643 8.69 -8.24 -0.48
N GLU A 644 8.47 -7.13 -1.19
CA GLU A 644 9.51 -6.28 -1.76
C GLU A 644 10.28 -5.56 -0.66
N ALA A 645 9.58 -4.93 0.28
CA ALA A 645 10.13 -4.24 1.43
C ALA A 645 10.95 -5.20 2.34
N ARG A 646 10.56 -6.47 2.48
CA ARG A 646 11.33 -7.49 3.20
C ARG A 646 12.64 -7.81 2.50
N ARG A 647 12.59 -7.94 1.18
CA ARG A 647 13.80 -8.17 0.36
C ARG A 647 14.71 -6.96 0.32
N ALA A 648 14.16 -5.74 0.32
CA ALA A 648 14.91 -4.51 0.51
C ALA A 648 15.57 -4.45 1.91
N ASN A 649 14.82 -4.81 2.96
CA ASN A 649 15.34 -4.91 4.33
C ASN A 649 16.49 -5.92 4.41
N GLU A 650 16.33 -7.14 3.88
CA GLU A 650 17.39 -8.15 3.80
C GLU A 650 18.60 -7.66 3.00
N ALA A 651 18.37 -7.00 1.85
CA ALA A 651 19.41 -6.48 0.98
C ALA A 651 20.29 -5.41 1.67
N THR A 652 19.76 -4.68 2.65
CA THR A 652 20.55 -3.68 3.38
C THR A 652 21.65 -4.29 4.27
N PHE A 653 21.56 -5.60 4.59
CA PHE A 653 22.52 -6.34 5.42
C PHE A 653 23.64 -7.02 4.62
N TYR A 654 23.78 -6.72 3.33
CA TYR A 654 24.97 -7.11 2.58
C TYR A 654 26.15 -6.18 2.92
N PHE A 655 27.34 -6.76 3.13
CA PHE A 655 28.57 -5.98 3.41
C PHE A 655 28.97 -5.00 2.30
N THR A 656 28.46 -5.20 1.09
CA THR A 656 28.58 -4.28 -0.05
C THR A 656 27.92 -2.92 0.21
N ASN A 657 26.89 -2.88 1.06
CA ASN A 657 26.20 -1.66 1.53
C ASN A 657 26.82 -1.09 2.83
N ALA A 658 27.99 -1.61 3.25
CA ALA A 658 28.67 -1.15 4.46
C ALA A 658 30.02 -0.49 4.17
N ALA A 659 30.36 0.49 5.00
CA ALA A 659 31.70 1.04 5.12
C ALA A 659 32.10 1.13 6.59
N PRO A 660 33.40 0.99 6.93
CA PRO A 660 33.89 1.24 8.28
C PRO A 660 33.59 2.68 8.70
N GLN A 661 32.70 2.82 9.68
CA GLN A 661 32.36 4.08 10.32
C GLN A 661 32.69 3.98 11.80
N HIS A 662 33.38 4.97 12.36
CA HIS A 662 33.65 4.99 13.79
C HIS A 662 32.34 5.01 14.59
N ALA A 663 32.24 4.24 15.67
CA ALA A 663 30.98 4.08 16.42
C ALA A 663 30.36 5.41 16.89
N ASN A 664 31.19 6.38 17.33
CA ASN A 664 30.71 7.71 17.71
C ASN A 664 30.08 8.45 16.52
N PHE A 665 30.70 8.37 15.34
CA PHE A 665 30.20 9.00 14.11
C PHE A 665 28.89 8.35 13.60
N ASN A 666 28.84 7.02 13.59
CA ASN A 666 27.71 6.25 13.06
C ASN A 666 26.46 6.32 13.95
N GLN A 667 26.63 6.29 15.28
CA GLN A 667 25.51 6.21 16.23
C GLN A 667 25.00 7.57 16.70
N ASP A 668 25.68 8.67 16.35
CA ASP A 668 25.30 10.02 16.75
C ASP A 668 25.19 10.94 15.52
N GLU A 669 26.30 11.49 15.01
CA GLU A 669 26.28 12.58 14.03
C GLU A 669 25.63 12.23 12.69
N TRP A 670 26.00 11.06 12.16
CA TRP A 670 25.50 10.57 10.89
C TRP A 670 23.99 10.31 10.99
N LEU A 671 23.55 9.71 12.09
CA LEU A 671 22.15 9.39 12.36
C LEU A 671 21.27 10.66 12.36
N VAL A 672 21.74 11.78 12.90
CA VAL A 672 20.94 13.03 12.89
C VAL A 672 20.71 13.57 11.48
N LEU A 673 21.69 13.46 10.58
CA LEU A 673 21.48 13.85 9.18
C LEU A 673 20.48 12.90 8.51
N GLU A 674 20.58 11.61 8.78
CA GLU A 674 19.67 10.61 8.19
C GLU A 674 18.23 10.76 8.69
N ASP A 675 18.04 11.04 9.98
CA ASP A 675 16.72 11.34 10.55
C ASP A 675 16.16 12.62 9.93
N TRP A 676 16.98 13.66 9.73
CA TRP A 676 16.54 14.87 9.07
C TRP A 676 16.06 14.63 7.62
N VAL A 677 16.77 13.81 6.84
CA VAL A 677 16.36 13.48 5.46
C VAL A 677 14.99 12.78 5.43
N LEU A 678 14.74 11.85 6.35
CA LEU A 678 13.47 11.12 6.42
C LEU A 678 12.32 11.95 7.00
N GLU A 679 12.55 12.69 8.10
CA GLU A 679 11.52 13.51 8.75
C GLU A 679 10.96 14.59 7.82
N ARG A 680 11.79 15.09 6.89
CA ARG A 680 11.42 16.16 5.97
C ARG A 680 10.96 15.68 4.59
N ALA A 681 11.00 14.37 4.31
CA ALA A 681 10.46 13.80 3.07
C ALA A 681 8.95 14.11 2.89
N ALA A 682 8.24 14.35 3.99
CA ALA A 682 6.85 14.80 4.00
C ALA A 682 6.63 16.23 3.46
N ASP A 683 7.63 17.10 3.59
CA ASP A 683 7.55 18.48 3.09
C ASP A 683 7.82 18.58 1.58
N PHE A 684 8.38 17.52 0.95
CA PHE A 684 8.99 17.57 -0.38
C PHE A 684 8.56 16.41 -1.30
N SER A 685 7.25 16.24 -1.47
CA SER A 685 6.62 15.31 -2.43
C SER A 685 6.72 13.81 -2.11
N TYR A 686 7.08 13.44 -0.87
CA TYR A 686 7.16 12.04 -0.37
C TYR A 686 8.02 11.07 -1.21
N ARG A 687 8.77 11.54 -2.21
CA ARG A 687 9.69 10.76 -3.04
C ARG A 687 11.03 11.44 -3.14
N LEU A 688 12.10 10.69 -2.88
CA LEU A 688 13.47 11.19 -2.92
C LEU A 688 14.38 10.24 -3.70
N CYS A 689 15.37 10.80 -4.39
CA CYS A 689 16.55 10.05 -4.82
C CYS A 689 17.73 10.47 -3.96
N VAL A 690 18.30 9.53 -3.22
CA VAL A 690 19.41 9.77 -2.28
C VAL A 690 20.66 9.04 -2.74
N PHE A 691 21.77 9.76 -2.81
CA PHE A 691 23.08 9.20 -3.10
C PHE A 691 23.98 9.34 -1.88
N THR A 692 24.70 8.26 -1.55
CA THR A 692 25.61 8.23 -0.39
C THR A 692 26.90 7.54 -0.76
N GLY A 693 28.03 8.06 -0.31
CA GLY A 693 29.32 7.39 -0.47
C GLY A 693 30.42 7.94 0.44
N PRO A 694 31.57 7.25 0.50
CA PRO A 694 32.77 7.76 1.13
C PRO A 694 33.50 8.79 0.24
N VAL A 695 34.35 9.60 0.86
CA VAL A 695 35.49 10.23 0.19
C VAL A 695 36.71 9.38 0.48
N LEU A 696 37.39 8.93 -0.56
CA LEU A 696 38.54 8.03 -0.48
C LEU A 696 39.81 8.80 -0.81
N SER A 697 40.81 8.71 0.07
CA SER A 697 42.12 9.32 -0.10
C SER A 697 43.21 8.26 0.01
N ASP A 698 44.37 8.52 -0.61
CA ASP A 698 45.57 7.69 -0.43
C ASP A 698 46.09 7.76 1.02
N ASP A 699 45.82 8.88 1.72
CA ASP A 699 46.19 9.11 3.12
C ASP A 699 45.20 8.49 4.14
N ASP A 700 44.24 7.69 3.67
CA ASP A 700 43.23 7.07 4.52
C ASP A 700 43.87 6.09 5.54
N PRO A 701 43.49 6.15 6.84
CA PRO A 701 44.09 5.31 7.88
C PRO A 701 43.96 3.82 7.60
N PRO A 702 44.97 2.99 7.94
CA PRO A 702 44.89 1.56 7.76
C PRO A 702 43.98 0.89 8.81
N LEU A 703 43.19 -0.09 8.38
CA LEU A 703 42.48 -1.07 9.22
C LEU A 703 42.87 -2.47 8.77
N ARG A 704 43.81 -3.10 9.48
CA ARG A 704 44.43 -4.37 9.06
C ARG A 704 45.07 -4.19 7.67
N ASP A 705 44.62 -4.95 6.68
CA ASP A 705 45.01 -4.87 5.27
C ASP A 705 44.04 -4.00 4.42
N ALA A 706 43.10 -3.27 5.04
CA ALA A 706 42.19 -2.33 4.40
C ALA A 706 42.54 -0.87 4.78
N GLN A 707 41.87 0.09 4.14
CA GLN A 707 41.96 1.52 4.48
C GLN A 707 40.57 2.10 4.75
N ILE A 708 40.48 2.92 5.79
CA ILE A 708 39.26 3.49 6.33
C ILE A 708 39.00 4.85 5.67
N PRO A 709 37.81 5.09 5.08
CA PRO A 709 37.49 6.38 4.49
C PRO A 709 37.65 7.56 5.48
N ALA A 710 38.24 8.68 5.06
CA ALA A 710 38.34 9.85 5.94
C ALA A 710 37.00 10.55 6.23
N GLY A 711 35.99 10.38 5.38
CA GLY A 711 34.68 11.00 5.52
C GLY A 711 33.63 10.46 4.56
N PHE A 712 32.40 10.95 4.72
CA PHE A 712 31.24 10.52 3.95
C PHE A 712 30.45 11.72 3.45
N TRP A 713 29.78 11.54 2.32
CA TRP A 713 28.93 12.53 1.69
C TRP A 713 27.53 11.96 1.45
N LYS A 714 26.53 12.84 1.38
CA LYS A 714 25.15 12.50 1.02
C LYS A 714 24.56 13.59 0.13
N VAL A 715 23.92 13.18 -0.96
CA VAL A 715 23.21 14.07 -1.90
C VAL A 715 21.75 13.66 -1.92
N VAL A 716 20.85 14.63 -1.76
CA VAL A 716 19.40 14.43 -1.79
C VAL A 716 18.84 15.20 -2.99
N VAL A 717 18.12 14.49 -3.85
CA VAL A 717 17.42 15.05 -5.01
C VAL A 717 15.92 14.87 -4.83
N LEU A 718 15.17 15.95 -4.99
CA LEU A 718 13.72 15.98 -4.77
C LEU A 718 13.05 16.99 -5.70
N ARG A 719 11.71 16.90 -5.79
CA ARG A 719 10.91 17.92 -6.47
C ARG A 719 10.63 19.09 -5.54
N ASP A 720 10.92 20.29 -6.01
CA ASP A 720 10.76 21.51 -5.21
C ASP A 720 9.27 21.83 -5.00
N ALA A 721 8.78 21.61 -3.78
CA ALA A 721 7.41 21.89 -3.39
C ALA A 721 7.06 23.40 -3.48
N THR A 722 8.05 24.29 -3.27
CA THR A 722 7.84 25.75 -3.40
C THR A 722 7.59 26.19 -4.84
N ALA A 723 8.05 25.38 -5.81
CA ALA A 723 7.78 25.56 -7.23
C ALA A 723 6.55 24.75 -7.71
N GLY A 724 5.71 24.25 -6.79
CA GLY A 724 4.58 23.38 -7.12
C GLY A 724 5.00 22.03 -7.72
N GLY A 725 6.23 21.58 -7.43
CA GLY A 725 6.80 20.34 -7.97
C GLY A 725 7.27 20.43 -9.43
N ALA A 726 7.31 21.62 -10.03
CA ALA A 726 7.67 21.83 -11.44
C ALA A 726 9.18 21.99 -11.70
N ASP A 727 10.03 21.74 -10.69
CA ASP A 727 11.49 21.86 -10.77
C ASP A 727 12.15 20.89 -9.75
N LEU A 728 13.44 20.62 -9.92
CA LEU A 728 14.23 19.82 -8.97
C LEU A 728 14.99 20.72 -7.98
N SER A 729 15.21 20.20 -6.78
CA SER A 729 16.18 20.73 -5.81
C SER A 729 17.19 19.66 -5.44
N VAL A 730 18.46 20.05 -5.38
CA VAL A 730 19.58 19.20 -4.97
C VAL A 730 20.26 19.80 -3.75
N VAL A 731 20.40 19.00 -2.70
CA VAL A 731 21.10 19.39 -1.46
C VAL A 731 22.19 18.37 -1.17
N ALA A 732 23.41 18.85 -0.93
CA ALA A 732 24.59 18.02 -0.73
C ALA A 732 25.27 18.30 0.62
N PHE A 733 25.76 17.22 1.24
CA PHE A 733 26.36 17.22 2.57
C PHE A 733 27.67 16.46 2.58
N PHE A 734 28.60 16.89 3.43
CA PHE A 734 29.85 16.19 3.70
C PHE A 734 30.21 16.24 5.19
N MET A 735 30.74 15.13 5.71
CA MET A 735 31.22 15.01 7.09
C MET A 735 32.52 14.19 7.15
N LYS A 736 33.51 14.67 7.88
CA LYS A 736 34.74 13.93 8.16
C LYS A 736 34.55 13.06 9.41
N GLN A 737 34.81 11.76 9.28
CA GLN A 737 34.80 10.88 10.45
C GLN A 737 36.12 10.93 11.24
N THR A 738 37.22 11.35 10.60
CA THR A 738 38.54 11.45 11.24
C THR A 738 38.59 12.47 12.37
N GLU A 739 37.75 13.51 12.31
CA GLU A 739 37.59 14.49 13.39
C GLU A 739 37.01 13.84 14.67
N MET A 740 36.34 12.69 14.55
CA MET A 740 35.68 11.98 15.65
C MET A 740 36.55 10.87 16.28
N LEU A 741 37.73 10.59 15.72
CA LEU A 741 38.65 9.55 16.21
C LEU A 741 39.38 9.94 17.51
N HIS A 742 39.37 11.23 17.87
CA HIS A 742 40.04 11.74 19.06
C HIS A 742 39.10 12.04 20.23
N ASP A 743 37.79 11.88 20.04
CA ASP A 743 36.79 12.19 21.05
C ASP A 743 36.41 10.96 21.89
N LYS A 744 36.73 11.00 23.20
CA LYS A 744 36.42 9.96 24.19
C LYS A 744 35.17 10.26 25.02
N LEU A 745 34.47 11.37 24.77
CA LEU A 745 33.38 11.90 25.61
C LEU A 745 32.05 11.96 24.82
N GLY A 746 31.58 10.81 24.31
CA GLY A 746 30.32 10.67 23.56
C GLY A 746 29.01 11.00 24.30
N LYS A 747 28.97 12.03 25.18
CA LYS A 747 27.75 12.55 25.84
C LYS A 747 27.77 14.05 26.18
N LYS A 748 28.65 14.89 25.63
CA LYS A 748 28.58 16.35 25.84
C LYS A 748 28.76 17.12 24.55
N LEU A 749 27.65 17.71 24.08
CA LEU A 749 27.57 18.97 23.32
C LEU A 749 28.81 19.24 22.46
N LEU A 750 29.07 18.39 21.47
CA LEU A 750 30.06 18.74 20.48
C LEU A 750 29.43 19.71 19.48
N GLN A 751 30.11 20.84 19.36
CA GLN A 751 29.89 21.88 18.40
C GLN A 751 30.23 21.36 16.99
N LEU A 752 29.38 20.49 16.45
CA LEU A 752 29.65 19.85 15.17
C LEU A 752 29.61 20.84 14.01
N LYS A 753 30.53 20.65 13.08
CA LYS A 753 30.55 21.36 11.82
C LYS A 753 29.90 20.48 10.75
N ARG A 754 28.56 20.40 10.74
CA ARG A 754 27.82 19.79 9.62
C ARG A 754 28.01 20.68 8.40
N TYR A 755 28.45 20.14 7.27
CA TYR A 755 28.70 20.99 6.12
C TYR A 755 27.73 20.72 4.99
N GLN A 756 26.90 21.72 4.68
CA GLN A 756 26.32 21.80 3.34
C GLN A 756 27.47 22.15 2.40
N VAL A 757 27.63 21.36 1.35
CA VAL A 757 28.64 21.55 0.30
C VAL A 757 27.96 21.64 -1.05
N THR A 758 28.66 22.17 -2.05
CA THR A 758 28.16 22.13 -3.43
C THR A 758 28.34 20.72 -4.00
N LEU A 759 27.44 20.30 -4.88
CA LEU A 759 27.55 19.05 -5.63
C LEU A 759 28.88 18.97 -6.40
N GLN A 760 29.33 20.10 -6.96
CA GLN A 760 30.63 20.21 -7.63
C GLN A 760 31.84 19.88 -6.73
N ALA A 761 31.72 20.12 -5.42
CA ALA A 761 32.79 19.77 -4.49
C ALA A 761 32.85 18.25 -4.29
N ILE A 762 31.68 17.59 -4.20
CA ILE A 762 31.61 16.12 -4.18
C ILE A 762 32.19 15.55 -5.47
N GLU A 763 31.80 16.05 -6.64
CA GLU A 763 32.36 15.63 -7.94
C GLU A 763 33.90 15.70 -7.95
N ALA A 764 34.46 16.81 -7.46
CA ALA A 764 35.90 17.02 -7.40
C ALA A 764 36.62 16.06 -6.43
N TRP A 765 36.00 15.72 -5.29
CA TRP A 765 36.60 14.83 -4.28
C TRP A 765 36.48 13.35 -4.64
N THR A 766 35.46 12.96 -5.40
CA THR A 766 35.14 11.55 -5.63
C THR A 766 35.40 11.09 -7.05
N GLY A 767 35.57 12.02 -8.01
CA GLY A 767 35.63 11.69 -9.44
C GLY A 767 34.29 11.18 -10.00
N LEU A 768 33.18 11.53 -9.33
CA LEU A 768 31.83 11.29 -9.82
C LEU A 768 31.36 12.47 -10.67
N ASP A 769 30.52 12.21 -11.66
CA ASP A 769 29.87 13.24 -12.49
C ASP A 769 28.35 13.07 -12.43
N PHE A 770 27.66 14.02 -11.81
CA PHE A 770 26.20 14.08 -11.64
C PHE A 770 25.51 14.83 -12.79
N GLY A 771 26.25 15.27 -13.82
CA GLY A 771 25.71 15.83 -15.04
C GLY A 771 24.90 17.10 -14.81
N ALA A 772 23.65 17.10 -15.24
CA ALA A 772 22.76 18.27 -15.17
C ALA A 772 22.25 18.57 -13.75
N LEU A 773 22.36 17.62 -12.80
CA LEU A 773 21.86 17.82 -11.43
C LEU A 773 22.56 18.98 -10.71
N LYS A 774 23.80 19.32 -11.09
CA LYS A 774 24.53 20.48 -10.56
C LYS A 774 23.82 21.80 -10.80
N ASP A 775 22.99 21.89 -11.85
CA ASP A 775 22.23 23.11 -12.14
C ASP A 775 21.09 23.34 -11.15
N ALA A 776 20.66 22.30 -10.41
CA ALA A 776 19.66 22.34 -9.36
C ALA A 776 20.26 22.33 -7.93
N ASP A 777 21.58 22.50 -7.78
CA ASP A 777 22.24 22.62 -6.48
C ASP A 777 21.82 23.91 -5.76
N GLU A 778 21.12 23.74 -4.64
CA GLU A 778 20.59 24.84 -3.84
C GLU A 778 21.68 25.74 -3.23
N LEU A 779 22.87 25.22 -2.95
CA LEU A 779 23.99 26.01 -2.41
C LEU A 779 24.74 26.75 -3.52
N ALA A 780 24.85 26.15 -4.71
CA ALA A 780 25.51 26.77 -5.87
C ALA A 780 24.85 28.07 -6.33
N TRP A 781 23.56 28.29 -6.01
CA TRP A 781 22.81 29.50 -6.34
C TRP A 781 22.69 30.51 -5.19
N ALA A 782 23.21 30.19 -4.00
CA ALA A 782 23.21 31.09 -2.85
C ALA A 782 24.05 32.36 -3.14
N PRO A 783 23.82 33.52 -2.53
CA PRO A 783 24.74 34.67 -2.66
C PRO A 783 26.18 34.30 -2.31
N ALA A 784 27.18 34.94 -2.94
CA ALA A 784 28.60 34.64 -2.72
C ALA A 784 29.02 34.70 -1.25
N ALA A 785 28.43 35.60 -0.45
CA ALA A 785 28.63 35.68 0.99
C ALA A 785 28.18 34.42 1.76
N LEU A 786 27.25 33.63 1.22
CA LEU A 786 26.83 32.33 1.74
C LEU A 786 27.63 31.15 1.14
N ARG A 787 28.38 31.38 0.05
CA ARG A 787 29.33 30.41 -0.55
C ARG A 787 30.76 30.58 -0.03
N ALA A 788 31.10 31.76 0.50
CA ALA A 788 32.47 32.16 0.82
C ALA A 788 32.80 31.98 2.30
N ALA A 789 33.59 30.96 2.60
CA ALA A 789 34.55 30.97 3.70
C ALA A 789 35.88 30.37 3.22
N VAL A 790 36.62 31.15 2.41
CA VAL A 790 38.01 30.89 1.95
C VAL A 790 38.16 29.74 0.91
N PRO A 791 38.95 29.91 -0.18
CA PRO A 791 39.15 28.89 -1.22
C PRO A 791 39.73 27.55 -0.75
N ALA A 792 40.23 27.45 0.48
CA ALA A 792 40.75 26.22 1.06
C ALA A 792 39.68 25.38 1.78
N GLU A 793 38.52 25.95 2.13
CA GLU A 793 37.47 25.29 2.92
C GLU A 793 36.08 25.64 2.38
N SER A 794 35.66 24.96 1.30
CA SER A 794 34.35 25.13 0.65
C SER A 794 33.20 24.52 1.46
N TYR A 795 32.99 24.97 2.70
CA TYR A 795 32.02 24.37 3.62
C TYR A 795 31.14 25.40 4.33
N ARG A 796 29.82 25.12 4.46
CA ARG A 796 28.90 25.90 5.32
C ARG A 796 28.48 25.10 6.54
N ARG A 797 28.86 25.57 7.74
CA ARG A 797 28.46 24.97 9.02
C ARG A 797 26.95 25.06 9.26
N LEU A 798 26.31 23.94 9.60
CA LEU A 798 24.91 23.85 10.02
C LEU A 798 24.84 23.58 11.53
N THR A 799 24.11 24.42 12.26
CA THR A 799 23.80 24.26 13.69
C THR A 799 22.36 23.80 13.93
N GLY A 800 21.50 23.90 12.93
CA GLY A 800 20.16 23.32 12.89
C GLY A 800 19.52 23.38 11.49
N PRO A 801 18.30 22.83 11.31
CA PRO A 801 17.60 22.82 10.02
C PRO A 801 17.40 24.20 9.38
N GLN A 802 17.32 25.25 10.20
CA GLN A 802 17.20 26.65 9.76
C GLN A 802 18.44 27.18 9.02
N ASP A 803 19.58 26.52 9.16
CA ASP A 803 20.83 26.95 8.52
C ASP A 803 21.00 26.40 7.10
N LEU A 804 20.05 25.57 6.64
CA LEU A 804 20.07 25.02 5.29
C LEU A 804 19.72 26.09 4.26
N VAL A 805 20.50 26.14 3.19
CA VAL A 805 20.19 26.99 2.05
C VAL A 805 19.29 26.24 1.10
N PHE A 806 18.11 26.81 0.89
CA PHE A 806 17.24 26.58 -0.26
C PHE A 806 17.14 27.92 -0.99
N SER A 807 17.85 28.07 -2.10
CA SER A 807 17.93 29.32 -2.87
C SER A 807 17.23 29.25 -4.23
N GLY A 808 16.42 28.19 -4.45
CA GLY A 808 15.68 27.89 -5.68
C GLY A 808 14.94 29.08 -6.29
N ASP A 809 14.43 30.02 -5.48
CA ASP A 809 13.77 31.23 -5.97
C ASP A 809 14.68 32.13 -6.82
N ARG A 810 15.97 32.23 -6.48
CA ARG A 810 16.94 33.04 -7.25
C ARG A 810 17.30 32.40 -8.58
N ARG A 811 17.46 31.07 -8.58
CA ARG A 811 17.68 30.29 -9.80
C ARG A 811 16.50 30.44 -10.76
N ARG A 812 15.27 30.36 -10.25
CA ARG A 812 14.04 30.57 -11.02
C ARG A 812 13.90 31.99 -11.52
N ALA A 813 14.23 33.00 -10.69
CA ALA A 813 14.24 34.41 -11.10
C ALA A 813 15.25 34.68 -12.23
N ALA A 814 16.33 33.89 -12.31
CA ALA A 814 17.31 33.92 -13.40
C ALA A 814 16.93 33.08 -14.63
N GLY A 815 15.71 32.48 -14.65
CA GLY A 815 15.19 31.71 -15.79
C GLY A 815 15.81 30.32 -15.99
N ARG A 816 16.60 29.80 -15.03
CA ARG A 816 17.30 28.51 -15.16
C ARG A 816 16.57 27.38 -14.45
N ARG A 817 15.59 26.76 -15.10
CA ARG A 817 14.88 25.59 -14.56
C ARG A 817 15.48 24.28 -15.08
N ILE A 818 15.53 23.24 -14.26
CA ILE A 818 15.70 21.88 -14.78
C ILE A 818 14.29 21.44 -15.15
N LEU A 819 13.99 21.50 -16.44
CA LEU A 819 12.69 21.09 -16.96
C LEU A 819 12.70 19.58 -17.23
N PRO A 820 11.55 18.90 -17.15
CA PRO A 820 11.46 17.50 -17.55
C PRO A 820 11.96 17.34 -18.99
N LEU A 821 12.69 16.27 -19.25
CA LEU A 821 13.14 15.92 -20.60
C LEU A 821 11.87 15.68 -21.45
N LYS A 822 11.47 16.70 -22.22
CA LYS A 822 10.52 16.48 -23.30
C LYS A 822 11.23 15.63 -24.33
N PHE A 823 10.69 14.45 -24.64
CA PHE A 823 11.11 13.69 -25.81
C PHE A 823 10.90 14.57 -27.06
N THR A 824 11.98 15.16 -27.54
CA THR A 824 12.05 15.75 -28.88
C THR A 824 13.15 15.00 -29.63
N GLY A 825 12.82 13.82 -30.13
CA GLY A 825 13.64 13.09 -31.09
C GLY A 825 12.82 12.83 -32.34
N THR A 826 13.20 13.46 -33.46
CA THR A 826 12.63 13.20 -34.77
C THR A 826 13.10 11.85 -35.32
N PRO A 827 12.30 11.12 -36.13
CA PRO A 827 12.57 9.72 -36.54
C PRO A 827 13.77 9.45 -37.47
N GLN A 828 14.75 10.35 -37.61
CA GLN A 828 15.77 10.27 -38.68
C GLN A 828 17.19 9.90 -38.24
N GLU A 829 17.45 9.63 -36.95
CA GLU A 829 18.81 9.31 -36.46
C GLU A 829 18.99 7.85 -35.97
N MET A 830 18.03 6.95 -36.23
CA MET A 830 18.07 5.55 -35.75
C MET A 830 18.64 4.50 -36.72
N ASP A 831 19.28 4.90 -37.83
CA ASP A 831 19.89 3.95 -38.80
C ASP A 831 21.39 3.65 -38.55
N GLY A 832 21.98 4.12 -37.44
CA GLY A 832 23.42 4.01 -37.20
C GLY A 832 23.93 2.78 -36.43
N TRP A 833 23.06 1.89 -35.94
CA TRP A 833 23.47 0.80 -35.03
C TRP A 833 23.02 -0.58 -35.55
N MET A 834 23.46 -0.92 -36.75
CA MET A 834 23.63 -2.31 -37.20
C MET A 834 24.88 -2.39 -38.08
N HIS A 835 26.06 -2.35 -37.45
CA HIS A 835 27.30 -2.96 -37.93
C HIS A 835 28.22 -3.31 -36.76
#